data_AF-A0A0Q7J4N7-F1
#
_entry.id   AF-A0A0Q7J4N7-F1
#
_cell.length_a   1.000
_cell.length_b   1.000
_cell.length_c   1.000
_cell.angle_alpha   90.00
_cell.angle_beta   90.00
_cell.angle_gamma   90.00
#
_symmetry.space_group_name_H-M   'P 1'
#
loop_
_entity.id
_entity.type
_entity.pdbx_description
1 polymer ?
#
loop_
_entity_poly.entity_id
_entity_poly.type
_entity_poly.pdbx_seq_one_letter_code
_entity_poly.pdbx_strand_id
1 'polypeptide(L)'
;MKIHLIQRKLAMMLMISMVFSLLLIPSPGKATDVEVDVAALLPTADAAIAMDTTNAAIANTNFDTKTSSTTGIYNILSSNTVKRQAYYKFNVAAVSDSAYKYYLQISAKRGSGANDVDTALQVFAQNDITWQEAAITWNTAPQTDLAQLAQLGQITVTQPNTISKPALYTVDVTDYVRQHLSDGAVSFVVGDSLGLGRSVNVYSKETTASNPKPQLVVKRVVQGDNTPPTWPSNAVLKSSNLGTNFVQLTWPAASDDTLVTNYLVYQNDSVLSTVYGSTYYNVEGLTPNTSYTYKIIAGDAAGNYSSTPLTYSATTLTSPVTPLQVVEVNASSSDGNVESNTLDNNLYSRWSASGDGQYVMFDLGQTKSIGYVGIAFYKGDQRATLIDIQTSNDATTWTSVFSGSSSASTVNMQAFDFPDTNARFLRVVGHGNSDGSTFTSLTEVMIYAPFLSGDTPVAIVPNITPTAPPGTVPFTKAGLTKPDGSDHPMHVPNAVTGNTINVVDYGADPADNEQDDRVAIQNAINAAAFGDEVFLPNGVYNLKTSPDGFINIKLKSGVNVRGESQTGTLLKSSIDDVKNSSVLKSSNQHDIVVSNLTVTSTWNRTFSLEHTTNNPEAGGPDSMIAIANYGENPSYNVTIDQVTVERFRRMAIRIENSHDVVVRGSTFRNATDLGGGGAGYGTSIQGIPKVDRLGFDNDTYWNVVENSTFEGPYLRHGSLIQNVAHNNVLRNNHYTNTKLDAIDLHGELEYLNEVHGNTIENIFTGGGIGLGNTGGTAPSNHSKTGPNNYIHDNVIQNSREGIVVSMGTPDTLIEHNTIENTTTVNNGVGINILNGPGTRIINNLIRNNTADNYWGILLEHDNGDQNANSVGQGDPQNVQITGNTLTGNTNGIQLQAGLNITVSKNFLNNIGTNYEKAAGVTATEIWPSTDNSLSALNINAGTLSPTFDEAVTEYTSSVPNEIAHISIHPTAADSQAKISVNGAFVVSGEASSDIQLNVGENRIDIVVTAEDHSTKTYQLTVTRLLSNNANLSSLTISAGTLSPGFEANVTAYTALVSNGTSKISITPTVADSRAMVTINGALIVNGAASDVIHLKKGENAIEIQVTAEDNSTKTYRLIVMRGSEKDKDKDK
;
A
#
# COMPACT_ATOMS: atom_id res chain seq x y z
N MET A 1 -32.46 17.72 50.31
CA MET A 1 -33.91 18.02 50.27
C MET A 1 -34.41 18.70 48.98
N LYS A 2 -33.59 19.46 48.23
CA LYS A 2 -34.02 20.09 46.95
C LYS A 2 -34.05 19.17 45.71
N ILE A 3 -33.32 18.04 45.70
CA ILE A 3 -33.26 17.12 44.54
C ILE A 3 -34.49 16.18 44.49
N HIS A 4 -35.05 15.82 45.63
CA HIS A 4 -36.26 14.97 45.72
C HIS A 4 -37.56 15.70 45.32
N LEU A 5 -37.58 17.04 45.37
CA LEU A 5 -38.75 17.83 44.99
C LEU A 5 -38.83 18.08 43.47
N ILE A 6 -37.69 18.02 42.78
CA ILE A 6 -37.60 18.19 41.31
C ILE A 6 -37.98 16.88 40.61
N GLN A 7 -37.57 15.72 41.13
CA GLN A 7 -37.98 14.43 40.57
C GLN A 7 -39.47 14.12 40.78
N ARG A 8 -40.09 14.57 41.88
CA ARG A 8 -41.54 14.45 42.06
C ARG A 8 -42.36 15.36 41.14
N LYS A 9 -41.85 16.54 40.77
CA LYS A 9 -42.51 17.39 39.76
C LYS A 9 -42.38 16.83 38.34
N LEU A 10 -41.25 16.19 38.01
CA LEU A 10 -41.06 15.56 36.70
C LEU A 10 -41.91 14.28 36.55
N ALA A 11 -42.04 13.46 37.61
CA ALA A 11 -42.90 12.28 37.61
C ALA A 11 -44.40 12.64 37.56
N MET A 12 -44.80 13.75 38.17
CA MET A 12 -46.19 14.22 38.14
C MET A 12 -46.54 14.93 36.82
N MET A 13 -45.57 15.51 36.10
CA MET A 13 -45.76 16.02 34.72
C MET A 13 -45.81 14.88 33.69
N LEU A 14 -45.09 13.77 33.91
CA LEU A 14 -45.20 12.57 33.07
C LEU A 14 -46.51 11.80 33.32
N MET A 15 -47.00 11.73 34.57
CA MET A 15 -48.27 11.07 34.88
C MET A 15 -49.50 11.84 34.39
N ILE A 16 -49.45 13.17 34.28
CA ILE A 16 -50.57 13.95 33.69
C ILE A 16 -50.64 13.76 32.17
N SER A 17 -49.55 13.38 31.50
CA SER A 17 -49.55 13.07 30.07
C SER A 17 -49.98 11.63 29.74
N MET A 18 -50.00 10.71 30.73
CA MET A 18 -50.32 9.30 30.52
C MET A 18 -51.73 8.87 30.95
N VAL A 19 -52.46 9.70 31.71
CA VAL A 19 -53.80 9.34 32.22
C VAL A 19 -54.95 9.82 31.31
N PHE A 20 -54.66 10.42 30.16
CA PHE A 20 -55.69 10.86 29.19
C PHE A 20 -55.84 9.98 27.93
N SER A 21 -55.31 8.75 27.94
CA SER A 21 -55.38 7.87 26.76
C SER A 21 -55.89 6.45 27.06
N LEU A 22 -56.71 6.29 28.09
CA LEU A 22 -57.53 5.09 28.25
C LEU A 22 -58.96 5.37 27.74
N LEU A 23 -59.42 4.48 26.87
CA LEU A 23 -60.68 4.52 26.12
C LEU A 23 -60.78 5.62 25.08
N LEU A 24 -60.34 5.34 23.85
CA LEU A 24 -61.02 5.68 22.60
C LEU A 24 -60.12 5.20 21.45
N ILE A 25 -60.71 4.50 20.49
CA ILE A 25 -60.16 4.42 19.12
C ILE A 25 -59.75 5.87 18.74
N PRO A 26 -58.55 6.13 18.18
CA PRO A 26 -58.19 7.48 17.78
C PRO A 26 -59.34 8.01 16.92
N SER A 27 -59.95 9.16 17.28
CA SER A 27 -60.99 9.73 16.44
C SER A 27 -60.42 9.94 15.05
N PRO A 28 -61.16 9.68 13.95
CA PRO A 28 -60.64 9.84 12.60
C PRO A 28 -60.00 11.21 12.48
N GLY A 29 -58.68 11.22 12.30
CA GLY A 29 -57.93 12.45 12.11
C GLY A 29 -58.49 13.12 10.87
N LYS A 30 -58.70 14.45 10.92
CA LYS A 30 -59.12 15.21 9.74
C LYS A 30 -58.16 14.92 8.60
N ALA A 31 -58.67 14.21 7.59
CA ALA A 31 -58.20 14.09 6.22
C ALA A 31 -57.31 15.27 5.80
N THR A 32 -56.00 15.12 5.91
CA THR A 32 -55.03 15.94 5.18
C THR A 32 -54.54 15.11 4.02
N ASP A 33 -54.60 15.65 2.82
CA ASP A 33 -54.14 14.96 1.61
C ASP A 33 -52.70 14.48 1.81
N VAL A 34 -52.49 13.17 1.68
CA VAL A 34 -51.18 12.55 1.82
C VAL A 34 -50.67 12.22 0.43
N GLU A 35 -49.45 12.68 0.15
CA GLU A 35 -48.76 12.31 -1.08
C GLU A 35 -48.06 10.98 -0.86
N VAL A 36 -48.56 9.96 -1.55
CA VAL A 36 -48.02 8.60 -1.48
C VAL A 36 -47.25 8.33 -2.75
N ASP A 37 -46.01 7.85 -2.63
CA ASP A 37 -45.20 7.45 -3.77
C ASP A 37 -45.86 6.27 -4.48
N VAL A 38 -46.22 6.45 -5.74
CA VAL A 38 -46.85 5.43 -6.60
C VAL A 38 -45.81 4.79 -7.51
N ALA A 39 -44.83 5.59 -7.94
CA ALA A 39 -43.72 5.12 -8.74
C ALA A 39 -42.51 6.02 -8.56
N ALA A 40 -41.33 5.46 -8.76
CA ALA A 40 -40.11 6.21 -9.01
C ALA A 40 -39.60 5.77 -10.39
N LEU A 41 -39.81 6.61 -11.39
CA LEU A 41 -39.39 6.31 -12.75
C LEU A 41 -37.93 6.69 -12.92
N LEU A 42 -37.10 5.74 -13.33
CA LEU A 42 -35.76 6.05 -13.82
C LEU A 42 -35.86 6.69 -15.22
N PRO A 43 -34.90 7.54 -15.62
CA PRO A 43 -34.86 8.06 -16.98
C PRO A 43 -34.79 6.89 -17.96
N THR A 44 -35.66 6.89 -18.96
CA THR A 44 -35.51 6.00 -20.12
C THR A 44 -34.34 6.42 -20.99
N ALA A 45 -34.05 7.71 -20.98
CA ALA A 45 -32.92 8.31 -21.65
C ALA A 45 -32.44 9.53 -20.86
N ASP A 46 -31.15 9.72 -20.78
CA ASP A 46 -30.51 10.94 -20.33
C ASP A 46 -29.33 11.26 -21.24
N ALA A 47 -28.84 12.49 -21.19
CA ALA A 47 -27.62 12.88 -21.89
C ALA A 47 -27.10 14.22 -21.41
N ALA A 48 -25.80 14.34 -21.25
CA ALA A 48 -25.16 15.65 -21.14
C ALA A 48 -24.60 16.09 -22.48
N ILE A 49 -24.85 17.34 -22.84
CA ILE A 49 -24.31 17.95 -24.05
C ILE A 49 -23.44 19.16 -23.71
N ALA A 50 -22.40 19.37 -24.50
CA ALA A 50 -21.50 20.51 -24.35
C ALA A 50 -21.36 21.35 -25.61
N MET A 51 -21.34 22.66 -25.42
CA MET A 51 -20.64 23.60 -26.27
C MET A 51 -19.40 24.08 -25.54
N ASP A 52 -18.28 24.08 -26.24
CA ASP A 52 -17.02 24.56 -25.71
C ASP A 52 -16.27 25.29 -26.83
N THR A 53 -16.22 26.62 -26.76
CA THR A 53 -15.52 27.43 -27.78
C THR A 53 -14.00 27.36 -27.60
N THR A 54 -13.52 26.77 -26.51
CA THR A 54 -12.08 26.62 -26.19
C THR A 54 -11.56 25.22 -26.52
N ASN A 55 -12.44 24.22 -26.61
CA ASN A 55 -12.10 22.84 -26.96
C ASN A 55 -13.06 22.27 -28.01
N ALA A 56 -12.63 22.33 -29.28
CA ALA A 56 -13.41 21.82 -30.41
C ALA A 56 -13.72 20.31 -30.35
N ALA A 57 -12.95 19.52 -29.57
CA ALA A 57 -13.21 18.09 -29.39
C ALA A 57 -14.36 17.82 -28.39
N ILE A 58 -14.62 18.76 -27.48
CA ILE A 58 -15.74 18.72 -26.51
C ILE A 58 -16.93 19.57 -27.02
N ALA A 59 -16.69 20.49 -27.95
CA ALA A 59 -17.75 21.20 -28.66
C ALA A 59 -18.65 20.21 -29.42
N ASN A 60 -19.96 20.36 -29.24
CA ASN A 60 -20.96 19.51 -29.87
C ASN A 60 -20.89 18.03 -29.47
N THR A 61 -20.60 17.76 -28.20
CA THR A 61 -20.44 16.39 -27.70
C THR A 61 -21.66 15.93 -26.95
N ASN A 62 -21.95 14.63 -27.07
CA ASN A 62 -22.76 13.86 -26.15
C ASN A 62 -21.83 13.11 -25.19
N PHE A 63 -21.95 13.34 -23.89
CA PHE A 63 -21.07 12.68 -22.95
C PHE A 63 -21.39 11.19 -22.78
N ASP A 64 -22.57 10.69 -23.15
CA ASP A 64 -22.88 9.25 -23.06
C ASP A 64 -22.18 8.44 -24.16
N THR A 65 -22.10 8.97 -25.38
CA THR A 65 -21.58 8.21 -26.54
C THR A 65 -20.12 8.45 -26.88
N LYS A 66 -19.50 9.52 -26.36
CA LYS A 66 -18.09 9.85 -26.65
C LYS A 66 -17.13 9.57 -25.49
N THR A 67 -17.62 9.36 -24.25
CA THR A 67 -16.73 9.11 -23.10
C THR A 67 -16.70 7.66 -22.61
N SER A 68 -17.57 6.79 -23.11
CA SER A 68 -17.73 5.43 -22.55
C SER A 68 -17.96 5.42 -21.02
N SER A 69 -18.35 6.56 -20.41
CA SER A 69 -18.31 6.74 -18.97
C SER A 69 -19.26 5.79 -18.24
N THR A 70 -18.73 4.72 -17.65
CA THR A 70 -19.41 3.91 -16.62
C THR A 70 -19.53 4.64 -15.27
N THR A 71 -19.13 5.92 -15.18
CA THR A 71 -19.13 6.65 -13.90
C THR A 71 -20.51 7.17 -13.50
N GLY A 72 -21.40 7.35 -14.48
CA GLY A 72 -22.76 7.86 -14.28
C GLY A 72 -22.83 9.28 -13.73
N ILE A 73 -21.91 10.16 -14.14
CA ILE A 73 -21.80 11.56 -13.67
C ILE A 73 -21.67 12.52 -14.87
N TYR A 74 -22.51 13.55 -14.88
CA TYR A 74 -22.51 14.68 -15.80
C TYR A 74 -22.06 15.96 -15.11
N ASN A 75 -21.16 16.68 -15.77
CA ASN A 75 -20.65 17.94 -15.27
C ASN A 75 -21.37 19.14 -15.91
N ILE A 76 -22.21 19.80 -15.12
CA ILE A 76 -23.01 20.97 -15.53
C ILE A 76 -22.26 22.24 -15.16
N LEU A 77 -22.08 23.13 -16.14
CA LEU A 77 -21.44 24.42 -15.95
C LEU A 77 -21.83 25.36 -17.10
N SER A 78 -21.97 26.65 -16.82
CA SER A 78 -22.25 27.65 -17.84
C SER A 78 -21.37 28.88 -17.63
N SER A 79 -20.62 29.23 -18.67
CA SER A 79 -19.73 30.38 -18.74
C SER A 79 -19.80 30.99 -20.15
N ASN A 80 -19.05 32.06 -20.40
CA ASN A 80 -19.01 32.71 -21.71
C ASN A 80 -18.42 31.82 -22.81
N THR A 81 -17.60 30.82 -22.44
CA THR A 81 -16.87 29.97 -23.39
C THR A 81 -17.30 28.50 -23.35
N VAL A 82 -17.87 28.05 -22.23
CA VAL A 82 -18.28 26.65 -22.04
C VAL A 82 -19.70 26.62 -21.48
N LYS A 83 -20.57 25.84 -22.12
CA LYS A 83 -21.93 25.57 -21.66
C LYS A 83 -22.17 24.07 -21.69
N ARG A 84 -22.57 23.51 -20.54
CA ARG A 84 -22.90 22.09 -20.36
C ARG A 84 -24.23 21.98 -19.64
N GLN A 85 -25.08 21.12 -20.15
CA GLN A 85 -26.43 20.90 -19.63
C GLN A 85 -26.84 19.44 -19.84
N ALA A 86 -27.67 18.93 -18.93
CA ALA A 86 -28.14 17.56 -18.95
C ALA A 86 -29.61 17.49 -19.36
N TYR A 87 -29.95 16.48 -20.15
CA TYR A 87 -31.29 16.13 -20.57
C TYR A 87 -31.68 14.86 -19.84
N TYR A 88 -32.92 14.80 -19.38
CA TYR A 88 -33.51 13.60 -18.80
C TYR A 88 -34.87 13.37 -19.43
N LYS A 89 -35.16 12.15 -19.84
CA LYS A 89 -36.43 11.74 -20.42
C LYS A 89 -36.97 10.54 -19.68
N PHE A 90 -38.24 10.61 -19.33
CA PHE A 90 -38.95 9.60 -18.58
C PHE A 90 -40.17 9.12 -19.37
N ASN A 91 -40.37 7.81 -19.43
CA ASN A 91 -41.61 7.24 -19.92
C ASN A 91 -42.67 7.34 -18.81
N VAL A 92 -43.72 8.12 -19.05
CA VAL A 92 -44.81 8.36 -18.11
C VAL A 92 -46.09 7.60 -18.47
N ALA A 93 -46.09 6.83 -19.57
CA ALA A 93 -47.28 6.14 -20.07
C ALA A 93 -47.89 5.17 -19.05
N ALA A 94 -47.08 4.55 -18.19
CA ALA A 94 -47.55 3.65 -17.14
C ALA A 94 -48.10 4.36 -15.90
N VAL A 95 -47.94 5.69 -15.80
CA VAL A 95 -48.27 6.51 -14.62
C VAL A 95 -48.92 7.84 -15.04
N SER A 96 -49.72 7.81 -16.11
CA SER A 96 -50.26 8.98 -16.80
C SER A 96 -51.57 9.51 -16.20
N ASP A 97 -51.66 9.62 -14.88
CA ASP A 97 -52.84 10.15 -14.20
C ASP A 97 -52.71 11.64 -13.88
N SER A 98 -53.63 12.45 -14.42
CA SER A 98 -53.70 13.89 -14.16
C SER A 98 -53.89 14.26 -12.67
N ALA A 99 -54.31 13.32 -11.82
CA ALA A 99 -54.43 13.51 -10.37
C ALA A 99 -53.08 13.35 -9.63
N TYR A 100 -52.09 12.71 -10.23
CA TYR A 100 -50.78 12.51 -9.62
C TYR A 100 -49.96 13.81 -9.63
N LYS A 101 -49.10 13.96 -8.63
CA LYS A 101 -48.02 14.92 -8.57
C LYS A 101 -46.73 14.28 -9.04
N TYR A 102 -45.88 15.07 -9.65
CA TYR A 102 -44.66 14.61 -10.27
C TYR A 102 -43.49 15.46 -9.79
N TYR A 103 -42.49 14.81 -9.19
CA TYR A 103 -41.33 15.45 -8.62
C TYR A 103 -40.07 14.93 -9.31
N LEU A 104 -39.36 15.81 -10.00
CA LEU A 104 -38.06 15.47 -10.56
C LEU A 104 -37.02 15.52 -9.45
N GLN A 105 -36.39 14.39 -9.18
CA GLN A 105 -35.26 14.30 -8.26
C GLN A 105 -33.96 14.17 -9.04
N ILE A 106 -33.04 15.09 -8.79
CA ILE A 106 -31.73 15.16 -9.41
C ILE A 106 -30.70 14.80 -8.34
N SER A 107 -29.94 13.74 -8.60
CA SER A 107 -28.81 13.36 -7.75
C SER A 107 -27.61 14.22 -8.12
N ALA A 108 -27.04 14.93 -7.15
CA ALA A 108 -25.96 15.87 -7.42
C ALA A 108 -25.02 16.13 -6.23
N LYS A 109 -23.81 16.63 -6.55
CA LYS A 109 -22.89 17.27 -5.61
C LYS A 109 -22.12 18.40 -6.30
N ARG A 110 -21.54 19.29 -5.50
CA ARG A 110 -20.76 20.42 -6.01
C ARG A 110 -19.52 19.94 -6.76
N GLY A 111 -18.97 20.77 -7.65
CA GLY A 111 -17.73 20.49 -8.38
C GLY A 111 -16.48 20.64 -7.51
N SER A 112 -15.30 20.35 -8.07
CA SER A 112 -14.01 20.46 -7.38
C SER A 112 -13.37 21.85 -7.47
N GLY A 113 -12.45 22.16 -6.54
CA GLY A 113 -11.61 23.36 -6.55
C GLY A 113 -12.26 24.60 -5.94
N ALA A 114 -11.87 25.80 -6.39
CA ALA A 114 -12.38 27.10 -5.92
C ALA A 114 -13.90 27.31 -6.14
N ASN A 115 -14.57 26.34 -6.77
CA ASN A 115 -15.98 26.33 -7.12
C ASN A 115 -16.82 25.37 -6.24
N ASP A 116 -16.26 24.80 -5.15
CA ASP A 116 -17.00 23.98 -4.17
C ASP A 116 -17.85 24.85 -3.23
N VAL A 117 -18.81 25.56 -3.82
CA VAL A 117 -19.75 26.47 -3.14
C VAL A 117 -21.17 26.19 -3.61
N ASP A 118 -22.14 26.42 -2.75
CA ASP A 118 -23.55 26.13 -3.05
C ASP A 118 -23.93 26.80 -4.38
N THR A 119 -24.42 25.98 -5.31
CA THR A 119 -24.64 26.38 -6.70
C THR A 119 -26.05 25.99 -7.12
N ALA A 120 -26.78 26.97 -7.64
CA ALA A 120 -28.13 26.76 -8.14
C ALA A 120 -28.10 26.26 -9.58
N LEU A 121 -28.85 25.19 -9.87
CA LEU A 121 -29.15 24.74 -11.22
C LEU A 121 -30.64 24.89 -11.49
N GLN A 122 -30.99 25.35 -12.68
CA GLN A 122 -32.38 25.50 -13.11
C GLN A 122 -32.84 24.26 -13.87
N VAL A 123 -34.09 23.90 -13.66
CA VAL A 123 -34.77 22.79 -14.35
C VAL A 123 -35.78 23.37 -15.33
N PHE A 124 -35.73 22.94 -16.58
CA PHE A 124 -36.53 23.45 -17.67
C PHE A 124 -37.33 22.33 -18.35
N ALA A 125 -38.48 22.71 -18.91
CA ALA A 125 -39.28 21.88 -19.80
C ALA A 125 -38.57 21.64 -21.14
N GLN A 126 -38.65 20.42 -21.68
CA GLN A 126 -38.24 20.10 -23.05
C GLN A 126 -39.38 19.37 -23.77
N ASN A 127 -40.15 20.12 -24.56
CA ASN A 127 -41.37 19.60 -25.19
C ASN A 127 -41.07 18.67 -26.38
N ASP A 128 -39.90 18.79 -26.99
CA ASP A 128 -39.50 17.85 -28.03
C ASP A 128 -38.87 16.62 -27.38
N ILE A 129 -39.63 15.53 -27.36
CA ILE A 129 -39.22 14.23 -26.81
C ILE A 129 -38.57 13.31 -27.86
N THR A 130 -38.38 13.77 -29.10
CA THR A 130 -37.91 12.92 -30.21
C THR A 130 -36.41 12.64 -30.19
N TRP A 131 -35.64 13.43 -29.43
CA TRP A 131 -34.19 13.26 -29.31
C TRP A 131 -33.81 11.85 -28.87
N GLN A 132 -32.72 11.29 -29.38
CA GLN A 132 -32.27 9.96 -28.97
C GLN A 132 -31.01 10.12 -28.15
N GLU A 133 -30.95 9.42 -27.02
CA GLU A 133 -29.81 9.44 -26.09
C GLU A 133 -28.50 9.19 -26.80
N ALA A 134 -28.41 8.22 -27.70
CA ALA A 134 -27.16 7.96 -28.41
C ALA A 134 -26.77 9.04 -29.46
N ALA A 135 -27.68 9.94 -29.84
CA ALA A 135 -27.52 10.83 -31.00
C ALA A 135 -27.61 12.33 -30.66
N ILE A 136 -28.07 12.69 -29.46
CA ILE A 136 -28.22 14.09 -29.04
C ILE A 136 -26.85 14.73 -28.78
N THR A 137 -26.61 15.90 -29.34
CA THR A 137 -25.38 16.70 -29.20
C THR A 137 -25.79 18.17 -29.08
N TRP A 138 -24.87 19.10 -28.85
CA TRP A 138 -25.22 20.54 -28.80
C TRP A 138 -25.97 21.05 -30.04
N ASN A 139 -25.66 20.54 -31.22
CA ASN A 139 -26.22 20.96 -32.49
C ASN A 139 -27.44 20.14 -32.90
N THR A 140 -27.61 18.95 -32.34
CA THR A 140 -28.77 18.07 -32.61
C THR A 140 -29.78 18.07 -31.48
N ALA A 141 -29.50 18.74 -30.36
CA ALA A 141 -30.45 18.89 -29.27
C ALA A 141 -31.61 19.78 -29.68
N PRO A 142 -32.85 19.46 -29.23
CA PRO A 142 -34.02 20.21 -29.67
C PRO A 142 -33.98 21.71 -29.33
N GLN A 143 -33.39 22.05 -28.19
CA GLN A 143 -33.15 23.42 -27.75
C GLN A 143 -31.95 23.49 -26.82
N THR A 144 -30.96 24.34 -27.13
CA THR A 144 -29.79 24.55 -26.28
C THR A 144 -29.71 25.89 -25.58
N ASP A 145 -30.54 26.86 -25.98
CA ASP A 145 -30.66 28.14 -25.31
C ASP A 145 -31.65 28.03 -24.15
N LEU A 146 -31.15 27.90 -22.93
CA LEU A 146 -31.97 27.76 -21.72
C LEU A 146 -32.95 28.92 -21.51
N ALA A 147 -32.65 30.13 -22.04
CA ALA A 147 -33.55 31.28 -21.95
C ALA A 147 -34.82 31.11 -22.79
N GLN A 148 -34.82 30.19 -23.76
CA GLN A 148 -35.97 29.87 -24.61
C GLN A 148 -36.83 28.72 -24.05
N LEU A 149 -36.37 28.07 -22.98
CA LEU A 149 -37.12 27.01 -22.32
C LEU A 149 -37.89 27.55 -21.12
N ALA A 150 -39.08 27.00 -20.88
CA ALA A 150 -39.86 27.34 -19.69
C ALA A 150 -39.21 26.72 -18.45
N GLN A 151 -38.77 27.56 -17.50
CA GLN A 151 -38.22 27.11 -16.24
C GLN A 151 -39.32 26.54 -15.34
N LEU A 152 -39.14 25.31 -14.87
CA LEU A 152 -40.05 24.60 -13.99
C LEU A 152 -39.68 24.77 -12.51
N GLY A 153 -38.39 24.94 -12.23
CA GLY A 153 -37.91 25.20 -10.88
C GLY A 153 -36.39 25.32 -10.82
N GLN A 154 -35.84 25.21 -9.62
CA GLN A 154 -34.40 25.21 -9.38
C GLN A 154 -34.04 24.33 -8.19
N ILE A 155 -32.84 23.77 -8.23
CA ILE A 155 -32.20 23.10 -7.10
C ILE A 155 -31.00 23.93 -6.64
N THR A 156 -30.70 23.96 -5.35
CA THR A 156 -29.44 24.49 -4.83
C THR A 156 -28.62 23.30 -4.33
N VAL A 157 -27.52 23.01 -5.02
CA VAL A 157 -26.67 21.86 -4.69
C VAL A 157 -25.71 22.25 -3.57
N THR A 158 -25.92 21.68 -2.39
CA THR A 158 -25.18 21.98 -1.15
C THR A 158 -24.19 20.88 -0.75
N GLN A 159 -24.37 19.66 -1.27
CA GLN A 159 -23.54 18.49 -0.96
C GLN A 159 -22.09 18.71 -1.44
N PRO A 160 -21.10 18.77 -0.53
CA PRO A 160 -19.71 19.01 -0.90
C PRO A 160 -19.13 17.91 -1.78
N ASN A 161 -18.21 18.27 -2.67
CA ASN A 161 -17.56 17.28 -3.54
C ASN A 161 -16.72 16.25 -2.76
N THR A 162 -16.25 16.62 -1.57
CA THR A 162 -15.44 15.79 -0.65
C THR A 162 -16.20 14.63 -0.03
N ILE A 163 -17.53 14.66 -0.06
CA ILE A 163 -18.36 13.54 0.39
C ILE A 163 -18.55 12.56 -0.77
N SER A 164 -18.33 11.28 -0.49
CA SER A 164 -18.38 10.20 -1.48
C SER A 164 -19.77 10.02 -2.09
N LYS A 165 -20.83 10.12 -1.28
CA LYS A 165 -22.23 9.94 -1.70
C LYS A 165 -22.91 11.27 -2.08
N PRO A 166 -23.59 11.36 -3.24
CA PRO A 166 -24.34 12.56 -3.63
C PRO A 166 -25.70 12.64 -2.90
N ALA A 167 -26.32 13.82 -2.93
CA ALA A 167 -27.65 14.06 -2.37
C ALA A 167 -28.71 14.18 -3.48
N LEU A 168 -29.97 13.85 -3.16
CA LEU A 168 -31.11 14.06 -4.06
C LEU A 168 -31.75 15.42 -3.80
N TYR A 169 -31.88 16.22 -4.86
CA TYR A 169 -32.57 17.50 -4.83
C TYR A 169 -33.86 17.41 -5.64
N THR A 170 -34.95 17.94 -5.11
CA THR A 170 -36.30 17.73 -5.66
C THR A 170 -36.87 19.02 -6.24
N VAL A 171 -37.48 18.93 -7.41
CA VAL A 171 -38.28 20.00 -8.03
C VAL A 171 -39.68 19.47 -8.33
N ASP A 172 -40.71 20.19 -7.89
CA ASP A 172 -42.09 19.91 -8.31
C ASP A 172 -42.25 20.29 -9.79
N VAL A 173 -42.50 19.29 -10.62
CA VAL A 173 -42.70 19.43 -12.07
C VAL A 173 -44.12 19.00 -12.48
N THR A 174 -45.03 18.91 -11.51
CA THR A 174 -46.37 18.35 -11.65
C THR A 174 -47.12 18.92 -12.84
N ASP A 175 -47.24 20.24 -12.93
CA ASP A 175 -48.07 20.88 -13.96
C ASP A 175 -47.53 20.65 -15.36
N TYR A 176 -46.20 20.62 -15.50
CA TYR A 176 -45.54 20.32 -16.77
C TYR A 176 -45.82 18.88 -17.21
N VAL A 177 -45.61 17.92 -16.31
CA VAL A 177 -45.81 16.50 -16.64
C VAL A 177 -47.27 16.22 -16.97
N ARG A 178 -48.22 16.79 -16.20
CA ARG A 178 -49.66 16.65 -16.46
C ARG A 178 -50.08 17.13 -17.86
N GLN A 179 -49.47 18.22 -18.34
CA GLN A 179 -49.76 18.75 -19.67
C GLN A 179 -49.27 17.84 -20.82
N HIS A 180 -48.31 16.94 -20.55
CA HIS A 180 -47.64 16.11 -21.55
C HIS A 180 -47.89 14.60 -21.33
N LEU A 181 -48.86 14.23 -20.50
CA LEU A 181 -49.19 12.82 -20.24
C LEU A 181 -49.64 12.06 -21.51
N SER A 182 -50.33 12.75 -22.43
CA SER A 182 -50.75 12.20 -23.71
C SER A 182 -49.59 11.83 -24.63
N ASP A 183 -48.42 12.43 -24.40
CA ASP A 183 -47.24 12.24 -25.25
C ASP A 183 -46.50 10.95 -24.88
N GLY A 184 -46.87 10.31 -23.76
CA GLY A 184 -46.31 9.05 -23.27
C GLY A 184 -44.92 9.17 -22.65
N ALA A 185 -44.23 10.28 -22.87
CA ALA A 185 -42.95 10.60 -22.26
C ALA A 185 -42.83 12.11 -21.98
N VAL A 186 -41.97 12.46 -21.03
CA VAL A 186 -41.63 13.85 -20.70
C VAL A 186 -40.13 14.01 -20.70
N SER A 187 -39.65 15.21 -21.06
CA SER A 187 -38.23 15.53 -21.08
C SER A 187 -37.93 16.82 -20.32
N PHE A 188 -36.79 16.85 -19.66
CA PHE A 188 -36.30 17.97 -18.86
C PHE A 188 -34.89 18.36 -19.32
N VAL A 189 -34.54 19.64 -19.14
CA VAL A 189 -33.15 20.12 -19.22
C VAL A 189 -32.74 20.68 -17.87
N VAL A 190 -31.57 20.28 -17.39
CA VAL A 190 -30.93 20.79 -16.18
C VAL A 190 -29.67 21.55 -16.58
N GLY A 191 -29.60 22.82 -16.23
CA GLY A 191 -28.50 23.68 -16.62
C GLY A 191 -28.35 24.91 -15.74
N ASP A 192 -27.22 25.59 -15.87
CA ASP A 192 -26.98 26.88 -15.23
C ASP A 192 -27.34 28.01 -16.22
N SER A 193 -28.54 28.56 -16.09
CA SER A 193 -28.98 29.68 -16.92
C SER A 193 -28.48 31.03 -16.42
N LEU A 194 -27.94 31.08 -15.20
CA LEU A 194 -27.39 32.29 -14.60
C LEU A 194 -25.93 32.54 -15.01
N GLY A 195 -25.27 31.53 -15.60
CA GLY A 195 -23.90 31.66 -16.11
C GLY A 195 -22.89 31.87 -14.98
N LEU A 196 -23.08 31.19 -13.85
CA LEU A 196 -22.29 31.37 -12.64
C LEU A 196 -20.84 30.89 -12.80
N GLY A 197 -20.52 30.14 -13.86
CA GLY A 197 -19.20 29.59 -14.13
C GLY A 197 -18.79 28.50 -13.14
N ARG A 198 -19.73 28.02 -12.33
CA ARG A 198 -19.51 27.01 -11.29
C ARG A 198 -19.90 25.64 -11.81
N SER A 199 -19.08 24.66 -11.46
CA SER A 199 -19.24 23.30 -11.90
C SER A 199 -20.07 22.51 -10.88
N VAL A 200 -21.05 21.74 -11.35
CA VAL A 200 -21.88 20.85 -10.54
C VAL A 200 -21.88 19.47 -11.17
N ASN A 201 -21.65 18.44 -10.36
CA ASN A 201 -21.73 17.05 -10.78
C ASN A 201 -23.15 16.55 -10.54
N VAL A 202 -23.93 16.35 -11.60
CA VAL A 202 -25.24 15.68 -11.56
C VAL A 202 -25.09 14.26 -12.05
N TYR A 203 -25.89 13.32 -11.56
CA TYR A 203 -25.70 11.90 -11.86
C TYR A 203 -26.67 11.43 -12.95
N SER A 204 -26.25 10.45 -13.73
CA SER A 204 -27.03 9.81 -14.80
C SER A 204 -27.72 8.53 -14.34
N LYS A 205 -28.53 7.91 -15.20
CA LYS A 205 -29.20 6.63 -14.92
C LYS A 205 -28.20 5.45 -14.84
N GLU A 206 -26.98 5.59 -15.36
CA GLU A 206 -25.89 4.60 -15.34
C GLU A 206 -25.12 4.56 -14.01
N THR A 207 -25.39 5.45 -13.06
CA THR A 207 -24.61 5.46 -11.81
C THR A 207 -24.74 4.15 -11.01
N THR A 208 -23.72 3.84 -10.19
CA THR A 208 -23.61 2.60 -9.41
C THR A 208 -24.72 2.46 -8.37
N ALA A 209 -25.06 1.22 -7.98
CA ALA A 209 -26.13 0.95 -7.00
C ALA A 209 -25.93 1.61 -5.62
N SER A 210 -24.72 2.04 -5.29
CA SER A 210 -24.40 2.73 -4.04
C SER A 210 -24.77 4.22 -4.03
N ASN A 211 -25.00 4.83 -5.20
CA ASN A 211 -25.40 6.23 -5.35
C ASN A 211 -26.87 6.34 -5.78
N PRO A 212 -27.62 7.32 -5.25
CA PRO A 212 -28.99 7.55 -5.72
C PRO A 212 -29.01 7.99 -7.19
N LYS A 213 -29.88 7.38 -7.98
CA LYS A 213 -30.11 7.73 -9.39
C LYS A 213 -31.04 8.94 -9.51
N PRO A 214 -30.95 9.75 -10.58
CA PRO A 214 -32.01 10.70 -10.90
C PRO A 214 -33.32 9.93 -11.15
N GLN A 215 -34.45 10.50 -10.74
CA GLN A 215 -35.75 9.83 -10.87
C GLN A 215 -36.89 10.83 -10.94
N LEU A 216 -37.95 10.48 -11.66
CA LEU A 216 -39.23 11.17 -11.60
C LEU A 216 -40.12 10.43 -10.60
N VAL A 217 -40.24 10.99 -9.40
CA VAL A 217 -41.10 10.45 -8.35
C VAL A 217 -42.53 10.87 -8.63
N VAL A 218 -43.39 9.89 -8.82
CA VAL A 218 -44.82 10.07 -9.06
C VAL A 218 -45.53 9.80 -7.76
N LYS A 219 -46.21 10.81 -7.25
CA LYS A 219 -46.99 10.71 -6.03
C LYS A 219 -48.45 10.84 -6.35
N ARG A 220 -49.28 9.91 -5.90
CA ARG A 220 -50.72 10.13 -5.88
C ARG A 220 -51.03 11.04 -4.73
N VAL A 221 -51.76 12.11 -5.01
CA VAL A 221 -52.42 12.86 -3.96
C VAL A 221 -53.61 12.02 -3.55
N VAL A 222 -53.48 11.34 -2.41
CA VAL A 222 -54.59 10.63 -1.81
C VAL A 222 -55.40 11.69 -1.11
N GLN A 223 -56.56 12.04 -1.68
CA GLN A 223 -57.53 12.85 -0.94
C GLN A 223 -57.92 12.09 0.31
N GLY A 224 -57.94 12.78 1.44
CA GLY A 224 -57.97 12.13 2.75
C GLY A 224 -58.90 10.92 2.82
N ASP A 225 -58.25 9.79 3.03
CA ASP A 225 -58.82 8.45 3.04
C ASP A 225 -59.52 8.21 4.39
N ASN A 226 -60.77 7.72 4.34
CA ASN A 226 -61.55 7.32 5.52
C ASN A 226 -61.94 5.84 5.47
N THR A 227 -61.44 5.08 4.48
CA THR A 227 -61.73 3.67 4.29
C THR A 227 -60.62 2.87 4.97
N PRO A 228 -60.90 2.07 6.00
CA PRO A 228 -59.84 1.28 6.62
C PRO A 228 -59.39 0.09 5.78
N PRO A 229 -58.12 -0.34 5.91
CA PRO A 229 -57.62 -1.55 5.27
C PRO A 229 -58.48 -2.79 5.54
N THR A 230 -58.57 -3.65 4.53
CA THR A 230 -59.32 -4.91 4.58
C THR A 230 -58.39 -6.11 4.38
N TRP A 231 -58.70 -7.21 5.05
CA TRP A 231 -57.96 -8.46 4.89
C TRP A 231 -58.55 -9.32 3.75
N PRO A 232 -57.73 -10.11 3.03
CA PRO A 232 -58.23 -11.17 2.16
C PRO A 232 -59.23 -12.09 2.89
N SER A 233 -60.22 -12.64 2.18
CA SER A 233 -61.31 -13.44 2.79
C SER A 233 -60.85 -14.71 3.52
N ASN A 234 -59.64 -15.18 3.22
CA ASN A 234 -58.98 -16.32 3.86
C ASN A 234 -57.74 -15.91 4.67
N ALA A 235 -57.64 -14.63 5.05
CA ALA A 235 -56.49 -14.15 5.80
C ALA A 235 -56.46 -14.73 7.20
N VAL A 236 -55.29 -15.28 7.56
CA VAL A 236 -55.05 -15.88 8.86
C VAL A 236 -53.71 -15.38 9.36
N LEU A 237 -53.68 -14.88 10.59
CA LEU A 237 -52.44 -14.72 11.34
C LEU A 237 -52.02 -16.10 11.85
N LYS A 238 -50.81 -16.50 11.54
CA LYS A 238 -50.26 -17.80 11.94
C LYS A 238 -48.85 -17.64 12.49
N SER A 239 -48.41 -18.60 13.30
CA SER A 239 -46.98 -18.75 13.55
C SER A 239 -46.32 -19.47 12.38
N SER A 240 -45.22 -18.95 11.85
CA SER A 240 -44.33 -19.73 10.97
C SER A 240 -43.27 -20.51 11.77
N ASN A 241 -43.00 -20.09 13.00
CA ASN A 241 -42.15 -20.81 13.95
C ASN A 241 -42.56 -20.43 15.39
N LEU A 242 -42.41 -21.35 16.34
CA LEU A 242 -42.81 -21.17 17.74
C LEU A 242 -41.79 -21.84 18.65
N GLY A 243 -41.15 -21.06 19.52
CA GLY A 243 -40.14 -21.54 20.45
C GLY A 243 -40.62 -21.53 21.91
N THR A 244 -39.66 -21.76 22.81
CA THR A 244 -39.89 -21.68 24.26
C THR A 244 -39.92 -20.23 24.76
N ASN A 245 -39.24 -19.32 24.06
CA ASN A 245 -39.17 -17.90 24.41
C ASN A 245 -39.42 -16.96 23.22
N PHE A 246 -39.93 -17.46 22.10
CA PHE A 246 -40.26 -16.64 20.94
C PHE A 246 -41.45 -17.20 20.16
N VAL A 247 -42.07 -16.36 19.32
CA VAL A 247 -42.93 -16.78 18.21
C VAL A 247 -42.65 -15.90 17.00
N GLN A 248 -42.57 -16.51 15.82
CA GLN A 248 -42.53 -15.78 14.57
C GLN A 248 -43.93 -15.76 13.96
N LEU A 249 -44.52 -14.57 13.90
CA LEU A 249 -45.83 -14.31 13.33
C LEU A 249 -45.71 -14.04 11.85
N THR A 250 -46.64 -14.56 11.05
CA THR A 250 -46.78 -14.25 9.63
C THR A 250 -48.25 -14.03 9.27
N TRP A 251 -48.51 -13.11 8.36
CA TRP A 251 -49.83 -12.79 7.84
C TRP A 251 -49.76 -12.49 6.33
N PRO A 252 -50.87 -12.61 5.58
CA PRO A 252 -50.91 -12.11 4.21
C PRO A 252 -50.98 -10.59 4.19
N ALA A 253 -50.57 -9.95 3.09
CA ALA A 253 -50.74 -8.51 2.94
C ALA A 253 -52.23 -8.12 2.99
N ALA A 254 -52.56 -7.06 3.74
CA ALA A 254 -53.86 -6.42 3.67
C ALA A 254 -53.99 -5.60 2.37
N SER A 255 -55.23 -5.34 1.97
CA SER A 255 -55.53 -4.50 0.82
C SER A 255 -56.37 -3.32 1.29
N ASP A 256 -56.09 -2.17 0.73
CA ASP A 256 -56.75 -0.92 1.04
C ASP A 256 -57.12 -0.22 -0.27
N ASP A 257 -58.13 0.65 -0.25
CA ASP A 257 -58.52 1.38 -1.47
C ASP A 257 -57.41 2.37 -1.91
N THR A 258 -56.55 2.76 -0.96
CA THR A 258 -55.39 3.59 -1.18
C THR A 258 -54.08 2.83 -1.00
N LEU A 259 -53.64 2.61 0.24
CA LEU A 259 -52.34 2.02 0.57
C LEU A 259 -52.28 1.63 2.05
N VAL A 260 -52.02 0.36 2.31
CA VAL A 260 -51.56 -0.11 3.63
C VAL A 260 -50.10 0.32 3.84
N THR A 261 -49.83 1.10 4.88
CA THR A 261 -48.46 1.59 5.18
C THR A 261 -47.80 0.82 6.31
N ASN A 262 -48.59 0.24 7.22
CA ASN A 262 -48.06 -0.42 8.40
C ASN A 262 -48.98 -1.53 8.93
N TYR A 263 -48.43 -2.34 9.83
CA TYR A 263 -49.17 -3.31 10.63
C TYR A 263 -48.85 -3.09 12.11
N LEU A 264 -49.88 -2.84 12.93
CA LEU A 264 -49.74 -2.84 14.38
C LEU A 264 -49.76 -4.26 14.89
N VAL A 265 -48.68 -4.67 15.54
CA VAL A 265 -48.54 -5.96 16.22
C VAL A 265 -48.87 -5.77 17.68
N TYR A 266 -49.87 -6.49 18.17
CA TYR A 266 -50.24 -6.53 19.58
C TYR A 266 -49.83 -7.85 20.20
N GLN A 267 -49.42 -7.80 21.47
CA GLN A 267 -49.25 -8.95 22.35
C GLN A 267 -50.07 -8.71 23.61
N ASN A 268 -50.96 -9.64 23.95
CA ASN A 268 -51.86 -9.55 25.11
C ASN A 268 -52.58 -8.19 25.20
N ASP A 269 -53.16 -7.76 24.06
CA ASP A 269 -53.88 -6.50 23.87
C ASP A 269 -53.09 -5.19 24.03
N SER A 270 -51.78 -5.27 24.27
CA SER A 270 -50.87 -4.12 24.23
C SER A 270 -50.15 -4.06 22.89
N VAL A 271 -49.97 -2.86 22.32
CA VAL A 271 -49.14 -2.69 21.11
C VAL A 271 -47.71 -3.06 21.47
N LEU A 272 -47.19 -4.07 20.78
CA LEU A 272 -45.82 -4.53 20.90
C LEU A 272 -44.92 -3.80 19.91
N SER A 273 -45.36 -3.63 18.65
CA SER A 273 -44.58 -3.00 17.59
C SER A 273 -45.43 -2.50 16.43
N THR A 274 -44.84 -1.66 15.58
CA THR A 274 -45.37 -1.25 14.27
C THR A 274 -44.42 -1.75 13.18
N VAL A 275 -44.95 -2.52 12.23
CA VAL A 275 -44.20 -3.16 11.16
C VAL A 275 -44.48 -2.46 9.83
N TYR A 276 -43.43 -2.09 9.10
CA TYR A 276 -43.51 -1.40 7.81
C TYR A 276 -42.94 -2.31 6.71
N GLY A 277 -43.66 -2.45 5.59
CA GLY A 277 -43.16 -3.13 4.38
C GLY A 277 -42.95 -4.65 4.48
N SER A 278 -43.14 -5.29 5.65
CA SER A 278 -43.10 -6.74 5.82
C SER A 278 -44.41 -7.29 6.39
N THR A 279 -44.66 -8.59 6.18
CA THR A 279 -45.85 -9.30 6.67
C THR A 279 -45.48 -10.42 7.64
N TYR A 280 -44.37 -10.21 8.38
CA TYR A 280 -43.92 -11.09 9.46
C TYR A 280 -43.33 -10.26 10.61
N TYR A 281 -43.29 -10.85 11.80
CA TYR A 281 -42.67 -10.25 12.99
C TYR A 281 -42.20 -11.32 13.98
N ASN A 282 -40.99 -11.17 14.50
CA ASN A 282 -40.45 -12.03 15.57
C ASN A 282 -40.76 -11.41 16.93
N VAL A 283 -41.53 -12.12 17.74
CA VAL A 283 -41.75 -11.79 19.15
C VAL A 283 -40.77 -12.63 19.96
N GLU A 284 -39.89 -11.99 20.72
CA GLU A 284 -38.85 -12.65 21.52
C GLU A 284 -39.01 -12.33 23.03
N GLY A 285 -38.21 -12.97 23.89
CA GLY A 285 -38.23 -12.73 25.33
C GLY A 285 -39.47 -13.28 26.06
N LEU A 286 -40.18 -14.23 25.45
CA LEU A 286 -41.37 -14.86 26.01
C LEU A 286 -41.01 -15.86 27.13
N THR A 287 -41.96 -16.10 28.02
CA THR A 287 -41.84 -17.13 29.07
C THR A 287 -42.24 -18.49 28.49
N PRO A 288 -41.52 -19.59 28.77
CA PRO A 288 -41.90 -20.94 28.35
C PRO A 288 -43.26 -21.40 28.88
N ASN A 289 -43.92 -22.30 28.14
CA ASN A 289 -45.24 -22.86 28.48
C ASN A 289 -46.29 -21.79 28.84
N THR A 290 -46.22 -20.63 28.19
CA THR A 290 -47.07 -19.48 28.49
C THR A 290 -47.87 -19.12 27.25
N SER A 291 -49.18 -18.97 27.44
CA SER A 291 -50.09 -18.58 26.37
C SER A 291 -50.01 -17.07 26.12
N TYR A 292 -49.87 -16.71 24.86
CA TYR A 292 -49.88 -15.33 24.38
C TYR A 292 -50.90 -15.18 23.27
N THR A 293 -51.61 -14.06 23.29
CA THR A 293 -52.54 -13.67 22.23
C THR A 293 -51.92 -12.57 21.40
N TYR A 294 -51.86 -12.79 20.10
CA TYR A 294 -51.38 -11.85 19.10
C TYR A 294 -52.52 -11.32 18.27
N LYS A 295 -52.41 -10.04 17.91
CA LYS A 295 -53.41 -9.35 17.11
C LYS A 295 -52.69 -8.43 16.12
N ILE A 296 -52.95 -8.59 14.83
CA ILE A 296 -52.44 -7.73 13.76
C ILE A 296 -53.56 -6.85 13.23
N ILE A 297 -53.30 -5.56 13.15
CA ILE A 297 -54.20 -4.56 12.56
C ILE A 297 -53.45 -3.85 11.44
N ALA A 298 -53.98 -3.88 10.23
CA ALA A 298 -53.40 -3.15 9.10
C ALA A 298 -53.77 -1.67 9.21
N GLY A 299 -52.81 -0.79 8.99
CA GLY A 299 -52.97 0.66 8.98
C GLY A 299 -52.61 1.26 7.64
N ASP A 300 -53.39 2.23 7.17
CA ASP A 300 -53.13 2.97 5.93
C ASP A 300 -52.29 4.23 6.16
N ALA A 301 -52.11 5.02 5.10
CA ALA A 301 -51.37 6.29 5.14
C ALA A 301 -52.13 7.45 5.80
N ALA A 302 -53.47 7.38 5.86
CA ALA A 302 -54.34 8.37 6.48
C ALA A 302 -54.61 8.11 7.97
N GLY A 303 -54.13 6.98 8.49
CA GLY A 303 -54.30 6.57 9.88
C GLY A 303 -55.60 5.84 10.15
N ASN A 304 -56.29 5.31 9.12
CA ASN A 304 -57.36 4.34 9.36
C ASN A 304 -56.76 2.95 9.56
N TYR A 305 -57.46 2.14 10.34
CA TYR A 305 -57.01 0.84 10.79
C TYR A 305 -58.10 -0.21 10.58
N SER A 306 -57.73 -1.39 10.07
CA SER A 306 -58.65 -2.47 9.76
C SER A 306 -59.59 -2.76 10.94
N SER A 307 -60.90 -2.71 10.69
CA SER A 307 -61.93 -2.89 11.74
C SER A 307 -61.94 -4.30 12.32
N THR A 308 -61.50 -5.28 11.55
CA THR A 308 -61.33 -6.67 11.98
C THR A 308 -59.84 -6.99 12.07
N PRO A 309 -59.28 -7.26 13.26
CA PRO A 309 -57.91 -7.73 13.36
C PRO A 309 -57.77 -9.19 12.94
N LEU A 310 -56.58 -9.59 12.51
CA LEU A 310 -56.20 -11.00 12.53
C LEU A 310 -55.69 -11.36 13.91
N THR A 311 -56.21 -12.43 14.51
CA THR A 311 -55.81 -12.88 15.84
C THR A 311 -55.21 -14.28 15.80
N TYR A 312 -54.22 -14.52 16.64
CA TYR A 312 -53.56 -15.82 16.79
C TYR A 312 -53.18 -16.01 18.24
N SER A 313 -53.50 -17.16 18.83
CA SER A 313 -53.03 -17.51 20.17
C SER A 313 -52.07 -18.67 20.06
N ALA A 314 -50.92 -18.53 20.71
CA ALA A 314 -49.95 -19.60 20.84
C ALA A 314 -49.50 -19.72 22.29
N THR A 315 -49.35 -20.97 22.73
CA THR A 315 -48.63 -21.28 23.95
C THR A 315 -47.20 -21.59 23.57
N THR A 316 -46.25 -20.80 24.06
CA THR A 316 -44.82 -21.09 23.87
C THR A 316 -44.52 -22.49 24.36
N LEU A 317 -43.53 -23.13 23.75
CA LEU A 317 -43.19 -24.51 24.08
C LEU A 317 -42.64 -24.60 25.52
N THR A 318 -42.78 -25.78 26.13
CA THR A 318 -42.13 -26.09 27.41
C THR A 318 -40.62 -26.07 27.24
N SER A 319 -39.90 -25.46 28.19
CA SER A 319 -38.44 -25.37 28.13
C SER A 319 -37.76 -26.70 28.50
N PRO A 320 -36.68 -27.12 27.80
CA PRO A 320 -36.09 -26.49 26.62
C PRO A 320 -36.26 -27.30 25.31
N VAL A 321 -36.42 -26.59 24.18
CA VAL A 321 -36.06 -27.07 22.84
C VAL A 321 -34.59 -26.72 22.65
N THR A 322 -33.71 -27.62 23.08
CA THR A 322 -32.26 -27.47 22.89
C THR A 322 -31.84 -28.38 21.75
N PRO A 323 -31.12 -27.89 20.74
CA PRO A 323 -30.53 -28.78 19.75
C PRO A 323 -29.60 -29.79 20.43
N LEU A 324 -29.52 -30.98 19.86
CA LEU A 324 -28.55 -31.99 20.26
C LEU A 324 -27.14 -31.41 20.13
N GLN A 325 -26.33 -31.61 21.16
CA GLN A 325 -24.94 -31.20 21.13
C GLN A 325 -24.20 -31.96 20.03
N VAL A 326 -23.65 -31.20 19.08
CA VAL A 326 -22.64 -31.68 18.14
C VAL A 326 -21.29 -31.61 18.85
N VAL A 327 -20.56 -32.73 18.89
CA VAL A 327 -19.21 -32.79 19.49
C VAL A 327 -18.10 -32.54 18.47
N GLU A 328 -18.38 -32.83 17.20
CA GLU A 328 -17.44 -32.64 16.10
C GLU A 328 -18.22 -32.40 14.80
N VAL A 329 -17.70 -31.52 13.94
CA VAL A 329 -18.22 -31.28 12.60
C VAL A 329 -17.08 -31.46 11.60
N ASN A 330 -17.36 -32.13 10.48
CA ASN A 330 -16.43 -32.34 9.37
C ASN A 330 -17.16 -32.14 8.05
N ALA A 331 -16.51 -31.59 7.04
CA ALA A 331 -17.07 -31.53 5.69
C ALA A 331 -16.27 -32.34 4.67
N SER A 332 -16.94 -32.73 3.59
CA SER A 332 -16.31 -33.34 2.44
C SER A 332 -15.31 -32.41 1.76
N SER A 333 -15.58 -31.10 1.76
CA SER A 333 -14.77 -30.06 1.13
C SER A 333 -15.16 -28.66 1.64
N SER A 334 -14.39 -27.64 1.29
CA SER A 334 -14.82 -26.24 1.38
C SER A 334 -14.13 -25.36 0.34
N ASP A 335 -14.78 -24.26 -0.05
CA ASP A 335 -14.16 -23.15 -0.79
C ASP A 335 -13.34 -22.22 0.12
N GLY A 336 -13.09 -22.65 1.36
CA GLY A 336 -12.48 -21.86 2.43
C GLY A 336 -13.47 -21.26 3.42
N ASN A 337 -14.76 -21.30 3.11
CA ASN A 337 -15.85 -21.18 4.08
C ASN A 337 -16.04 -22.55 4.76
N VAL A 338 -15.44 -22.72 5.94
CA VAL A 338 -15.28 -24.02 6.63
C VAL A 338 -16.53 -24.47 7.39
N GLU A 339 -16.60 -25.76 7.70
CA GLU A 339 -17.73 -26.45 8.32
C GLU A 339 -18.12 -25.91 9.71
N SER A 340 -17.16 -25.36 10.46
CA SER A 340 -17.43 -24.76 11.77
C SER A 340 -18.37 -23.56 11.69
N ASN A 341 -18.43 -22.89 10.54
CA ASN A 341 -19.35 -21.78 10.28
C ASN A 341 -20.81 -22.24 10.21
N THR A 342 -21.10 -23.54 10.27
CA THR A 342 -22.48 -24.05 10.38
C THR A 342 -22.97 -24.17 11.82
N LEU A 343 -22.16 -23.80 12.81
CA LEU A 343 -22.43 -23.96 14.25
C LEU A 343 -22.08 -22.69 15.06
N ASP A 344 -21.85 -21.56 14.41
CA ASP A 344 -21.34 -20.32 15.04
C ASP A 344 -22.44 -19.35 15.47
N ASN A 345 -23.70 -19.70 15.23
CA ASN A 345 -24.89 -18.92 15.53
C ASN A 345 -24.90 -17.55 14.83
N ASN A 346 -24.41 -17.49 13.58
CA ASN A 346 -24.39 -16.28 12.77
C ASN A 346 -24.77 -16.55 11.30
N LEU A 347 -25.83 -15.89 10.81
CA LEU A 347 -26.26 -16.02 9.41
C LEU A 347 -25.37 -15.30 8.38
N TYR A 348 -24.37 -14.53 8.84
CA TYR A 348 -23.42 -13.83 7.95
C TYR A 348 -22.33 -14.76 7.41
N SER A 349 -21.80 -15.62 8.28
CA SER A 349 -20.82 -16.67 7.93
C SER A 349 -21.53 -17.86 7.28
N ARG A 350 -20.76 -18.68 6.57
CA ARG A 350 -21.28 -19.90 5.92
C ARG A 350 -20.22 -20.97 5.85
N TRP A 351 -20.64 -22.21 5.69
CA TRP A 351 -19.88 -23.25 5.00
C TRP A 351 -20.27 -23.25 3.51
N SER A 352 -19.33 -23.55 2.62
CA SER A 352 -19.62 -23.61 1.19
C SER A 352 -18.70 -24.58 0.48
N ALA A 353 -19.26 -25.46 -0.35
CA ALA A 353 -18.52 -26.43 -1.17
C ALA A 353 -19.15 -26.55 -2.56
N SER A 354 -18.32 -26.71 -3.59
CA SER A 354 -18.77 -26.91 -4.97
C SER A 354 -18.76 -28.38 -5.35
N GLY A 355 -19.84 -28.83 -5.99
CA GLY A 355 -19.95 -30.17 -6.54
C GLY A 355 -21.22 -30.87 -6.09
N ASP A 356 -21.65 -31.84 -6.90
CA ASP A 356 -22.74 -32.73 -6.55
C ASP A 356 -22.29 -33.73 -5.47
N GLY A 357 -23.10 -33.92 -4.42
CA GLY A 357 -22.80 -34.85 -3.34
C GLY A 357 -21.85 -34.34 -2.26
N GLN A 358 -21.49 -33.05 -2.28
CA GLN A 358 -20.72 -32.44 -1.18
C GLN A 358 -21.54 -32.42 0.10
N TYR A 359 -20.91 -32.71 1.24
CA TYR A 359 -21.62 -32.83 2.51
C TYR A 359 -20.92 -32.14 3.67
N VAL A 360 -21.72 -31.73 4.65
CA VAL A 360 -21.25 -31.44 6.01
C VAL A 360 -21.84 -32.48 6.97
N MET A 361 -20.99 -33.09 7.79
CA MET A 361 -21.28 -34.18 8.71
C MET A 361 -21.08 -33.73 10.16
N PHE A 362 -22.02 -34.09 11.00
CA PHE A 362 -22.07 -33.78 12.42
C PHE A 362 -22.02 -35.08 13.24
N ASP A 363 -21.07 -35.18 14.16
CA ASP A 363 -21.00 -36.25 15.17
C ASP A 363 -21.68 -35.79 16.47
N LEU A 364 -22.63 -36.58 16.95
CA LEU A 364 -23.32 -36.38 18.23
C LEU A 364 -22.59 -37.06 19.42
N GLY A 365 -21.45 -37.68 19.16
CA GLY A 365 -20.57 -38.38 20.11
C GLY A 365 -21.07 -39.77 20.53
N GLN A 366 -22.37 -40.03 20.39
CA GLN A 366 -23.03 -41.30 20.66
C GLN A 366 -24.34 -41.37 19.89
N THR A 367 -24.93 -42.57 19.76
CA THR A 367 -26.26 -42.72 19.16
C THR A 367 -27.30 -41.93 19.95
N LYS A 368 -28.01 -41.02 19.26
CA LYS A 368 -29.11 -40.22 19.75
C LYS A 368 -30.35 -40.46 18.90
N SER A 369 -31.52 -40.19 19.47
CA SER A 369 -32.76 -40.12 18.70
C SER A 369 -32.86 -38.74 18.06
N ILE A 370 -33.00 -38.69 16.73
CA ILE A 370 -33.08 -37.49 15.91
C ILE A 370 -34.47 -37.44 15.27
N GLY A 371 -35.17 -36.31 15.39
CA GLY A 371 -36.49 -36.11 14.77
C GLY A 371 -36.43 -35.21 13.54
N TYR A 372 -35.72 -34.07 13.64
CA TYR A 372 -35.67 -33.08 12.57
C TYR A 372 -34.40 -32.25 12.63
N VAL A 373 -34.11 -31.50 11.56
CA VAL A 373 -32.96 -30.59 11.45
C VAL A 373 -33.41 -29.20 11.07
N GLY A 374 -32.89 -28.18 11.75
CA GLY A 374 -32.97 -26.79 11.32
C GLY A 374 -31.78 -26.42 10.44
N ILE A 375 -32.02 -25.86 9.25
CA ILE A 375 -30.96 -25.43 8.33
C ILE A 375 -31.26 -24.02 7.82
N ALA A 376 -30.27 -23.13 7.91
CA ALA A 376 -30.27 -21.83 7.24
C ALA A 376 -29.33 -21.83 6.04
N PHE A 377 -29.73 -21.16 4.96
CA PHE A 377 -29.05 -21.23 3.65
C PHE A 377 -28.54 -19.86 3.21
N TYR A 378 -27.33 -19.82 2.65
CA TYR A 378 -26.77 -18.60 2.08
C TYR A 378 -27.55 -18.19 0.83
N LYS A 379 -28.10 -16.96 0.85
CA LYS A 379 -29.08 -16.46 -0.14
C LYS A 379 -30.35 -17.31 -0.23
N GLY A 380 -30.77 -17.93 0.88
CA GLY A 380 -31.97 -18.78 0.95
C GLY A 380 -33.29 -18.06 0.65
N ASP A 381 -33.29 -16.74 0.53
CA ASP A 381 -34.38 -15.87 0.09
C ASP A 381 -34.38 -15.57 -1.42
N GLN A 382 -33.32 -15.96 -2.13
CA GLN A 382 -33.15 -15.75 -3.57
C GLN A 382 -33.15 -17.08 -4.33
N ARG A 383 -32.66 -18.16 -3.70
CA ARG A 383 -32.47 -19.46 -4.35
C ARG A 383 -32.75 -20.64 -3.45
N ALA A 384 -33.22 -21.73 -4.07
CA ALA A 384 -33.48 -23.01 -3.44
C ALA A 384 -32.20 -23.86 -3.48
N THR A 385 -31.88 -24.60 -2.42
CA THR A 385 -30.75 -25.54 -2.37
C THR A 385 -31.30 -26.96 -2.27
N LEU A 386 -30.86 -27.83 -3.18
CA LEU A 386 -31.27 -29.23 -3.21
C LEU A 386 -30.38 -30.04 -2.27
N ILE A 387 -30.99 -30.78 -1.34
CA ILE A 387 -30.29 -31.51 -0.28
C ILE A 387 -30.88 -32.91 -0.04
N ASP A 388 -30.02 -33.81 0.43
CA ASP A 388 -30.38 -34.99 1.21
C ASP A 388 -29.94 -34.80 2.67
N ILE A 389 -30.73 -35.32 3.61
CA ILE A 389 -30.30 -35.52 5.00
C ILE A 389 -30.13 -37.02 5.19
N GLN A 390 -28.93 -37.40 5.63
CA GLN A 390 -28.57 -38.81 5.81
C GLN A 390 -28.06 -39.05 7.23
N THR A 391 -28.35 -40.23 7.78
CA THR A 391 -27.94 -40.62 9.13
C THR A 391 -27.15 -41.92 9.14
N SER A 392 -26.30 -42.10 10.16
CA SER A 392 -25.45 -43.28 10.34
C SER A 392 -25.10 -43.55 11.81
N ASN A 393 -24.80 -44.80 12.15
CA ASN A 393 -24.23 -45.19 13.45
C ASN A 393 -22.71 -45.37 13.43
N ASP A 394 -22.10 -45.54 12.25
CA ASP A 394 -20.69 -45.92 12.07
C ASP A 394 -19.91 -44.96 11.14
N ALA A 395 -20.57 -43.90 10.63
CA ALA A 395 -20.07 -42.93 9.64
C ALA A 395 -19.67 -43.53 8.27
N THR A 396 -19.94 -44.81 8.01
CA THR A 396 -19.60 -45.50 6.76
C THR A 396 -20.84 -45.97 6.01
N THR A 397 -21.84 -46.49 6.73
CA THR A 397 -23.13 -46.92 6.20
C THR A 397 -24.16 -45.82 6.41
N TRP A 398 -24.70 -45.26 5.33
CA TRP A 398 -25.58 -44.08 5.36
C TRP A 398 -27.00 -44.42 4.90
N THR A 399 -28.00 -43.91 5.61
CA THR A 399 -29.42 -44.00 5.25
C THR A 399 -29.97 -42.61 5.00
N SER A 400 -30.56 -42.37 3.81
CA SER A 400 -31.27 -41.11 3.55
C SER A 400 -32.59 -41.08 4.30
N VAL A 401 -32.80 -40.04 5.10
CA VAL A 401 -34.03 -39.80 5.89
C VAL A 401 -34.87 -38.66 5.32
N PHE A 402 -34.27 -37.79 4.50
CA PHE A 402 -34.95 -36.71 3.79
C PHE A 402 -34.25 -36.45 2.45
N SER A 403 -35.04 -36.15 1.41
CA SER A 403 -34.58 -35.66 0.12
C SER A 403 -35.52 -34.56 -0.35
N GLY A 404 -35.01 -33.36 -0.62
CA GLY A 404 -35.85 -32.21 -0.96
C GLY A 404 -35.06 -30.91 -1.13
N SER A 405 -35.77 -29.79 -1.19
CA SER A 405 -35.16 -28.47 -1.39
C SER A 405 -35.54 -27.50 -0.28
N SER A 406 -34.64 -26.54 -0.01
CA SER A 406 -34.99 -25.34 0.77
C SER A 406 -36.01 -24.46 0.03
N SER A 407 -36.64 -23.53 0.75
CA SER A 407 -37.81 -22.79 0.28
C SER A 407 -37.57 -21.69 -0.75
N ALA A 408 -36.33 -21.21 -0.92
CA ALA A 408 -36.00 -20.00 -1.69
C ALA A 408 -36.72 -18.72 -1.23
N SER A 409 -37.21 -18.66 0.01
CA SER A 409 -38.01 -17.55 0.52
C SER A 409 -37.48 -16.92 1.81
N THR A 410 -36.44 -17.48 2.42
CA THR A 410 -35.89 -16.96 3.67
C THR A 410 -34.43 -17.35 3.89
N VAL A 411 -33.68 -16.43 4.47
CA VAL A 411 -32.34 -16.68 5.02
C VAL A 411 -32.37 -17.25 6.45
N ASN A 412 -33.54 -17.24 7.10
CA ASN A 412 -33.69 -17.79 8.44
C ASN A 412 -33.69 -19.33 8.40
N MET A 413 -33.51 -19.93 9.58
CA MET A 413 -33.53 -21.37 9.74
C MET A 413 -34.88 -21.97 9.33
N GLN A 414 -34.83 -23.02 8.51
CA GLN A 414 -35.96 -23.81 8.06
C GLN A 414 -35.90 -25.19 8.70
N ALA A 415 -37.04 -25.72 9.13
CA ALA A 415 -37.13 -27.05 9.70
C ALA A 415 -37.32 -28.11 8.61
N PHE A 416 -36.57 -29.20 8.70
CA PHE A 416 -36.64 -30.37 7.82
C PHE A 416 -36.96 -31.58 8.68
N ASP A 417 -38.23 -31.98 8.64
CA ASP A 417 -38.79 -33.10 9.41
C ASP A 417 -38.64 -34.42 8.67
N PHE A 418 -38.40 -35.52 9.41
CA PHE A 418 -38.27 -36.87 8.86
C PHE A 418 -38.61 -37.93 9.92
N PRO A 419 -38.80 -39.21 9.52
CA PRO A 419 -39.09 -40.26 10.50
C PRO A 419 -38.01 -40.38 11.58
N ASP A 420 -38.43 -40.34 12.84
CA ASP A 420 -37.57 -40.47 14.02
C ASP A 420 -36.57 -41.62 13.85
N THR A 421 -35.28 -41.30 13.92
CA THR A 421 -34.20 -42.25 13.65
C THR A 421 -33.15 -42.20 14.76
N ASN A 422 -32.60 -43.37 15.13
CA ASN A 422 -31.48 -43.46 16.06
C ASN A 422 -30.16 -43.50 15.29
N ALA A 423 -29.34 -42.47 15.46
CA ALA A 423 -28.06 -42.33 14.78
C ALA A 423 -27.04 -41.57 15.63
N ARG A 424 -25.75 -41.82 15.41
CA ARG A 424 -24.66 -41.03 15.98
C ARG A 424 -24.25 -39.88 15.06
N PHE A 425 -24.28 -40.13 13.76
CA PHE A 425 -23.86 -39.18 12.74
C PHE A 425 -25.06 -38.74 11.90
N LEU A 426 -25.05 -37.47 11.52
CA LEU A 426 -25.96 -36.89 10.53
C LEU A 426 -25.13 -36.11 9.53
N ARG A 427 -25.47 -36.18 8.24
CA ARG A 427 -24.89 -35.29 7.23
C ARG A 427 -25.94 -34.67 6.35
N VAL A 428 -25.72 -33.42 5.97
CA VAL A 428 -26.47 -32.72 4.93
C VAL A 428 -25.65 -32.82 3.66
N VAL A 429 -26.17 -33.52 2.65
CA VAL A 429 -25.56 -33.69 1.33
C VAL A 429 -26.23 -32.72 0.38
N GLY A 430 -25.47 -31.94 -0.36
CA GLY A 430 -26.00 -30.96 -1.29
C GLY A 430 -25.78 -31.31 -2.76
N HIS A 431 -26.70 -30.86 -3.59
CA HIS A 431 -26.80 -31.18 -5.02
C HIS A 431 -26.88 -29.91 -5.89
N GLY A 432 -26.32 -28.81 -5.40
CA GLY A 432 -26.39 -27.49 -6.03
C GLY A 432 -27.65 -26.70 -5.68
N ASN A 433 -27.91 -25.64 -6.44
CA ASN A 433 -29.00 -24.70 -6.16
C ASN A 433 -29.73 -24.24 -7.43
N SER A 434 -30.89 -23.59 -7.24
CA SER A 434 -31.79 -23.18 -8.31
C SER A 434 -31.25 -22.12 -9.28
N ASP A 435 -30.10 -21.50 -8.97
CA ASP A 435 -29.43 -20.57 -9.89
C ASP A 435 -28.53 -21.30 -10.92
N GLY A 436 -28.53 -22.64 -10.92
CA GLY A 436 -27.68 -23.46 -11.79
C GLY A 436 -26.24 -23.61 -11.30
N SER A 437 -25.94 -23.12 -10.10
CA SER A 437 -24.63 -23.29 -9.46
C SER A 437 -24.55 -24.65 -8.75
N THR A 438 -23.39 -25.31 -8.87
CA THR A 438 -23.08 -26.58 -8.20
C THR A 438 -22.72 -26.41 -6.72
N PHE A 439 -22.77 -25.19 -6.19
CA PHE A 439 -22.42 -24.93 -4.80
C PHE A 439 -23.56 -25.25 -3.84
N THR A 440 -23.20 -25.86 -2.73
CA THR A 440 -24.03 -25.97 -1.53
C THR A 440 -23.44 -25.04 -0.48
N SER A 441 -24.27 -24.15 0.06
CA SER A 441 -23.81 -23.13 1.01
C SER A 441 -24.79 -22.99 2.17
N LEU A 442 -24.36 -23.38 3.37
CA LEU A 442 -25.19 -23.41 4.58
C LEU A 442 -24.64 -22.39 5.57
N THR A 443 -25.51 -21.56 6.16
CA THR A 443 -25.11 -20.55 7.15
C THR A 443 -25.22 -21.07 8.58
N GLU A 444 -26.13 -22.00 8.87
CA GLU A 444 -26.27 -22.59 10.21
C GLU A 444 -27.03 -23.92 10.14
N VAL A 445 -26.68 -24.88 10.99
CA VAL A 445 -27.33 -26.19 11.10
C VAL A 445 -27.52 -26.59 12.57
N MET A 446 -28.75 -26.90 12.96
CA MET A 446 -29.08 -27.38 14.31
C MET A 446 -29.86 -28.68 14.24
N ILE A 447 -29.42 -29.70 14.99
CA ILE A 447 -30.03 -31.04 14.99
C ILE A 447 -30.92 -31.18 16.23
N TYR A 448 -32.13 -31.70 16.10
CA TYR A 448 -33.08 -31.80 17.22
C TYR A 448 -33.56 -33.23 17.45
N ALA A 449 -33.83 -33.55 18.72
CA ALA A 449 -34.50 -34.79 19.10
C ALA A 449 -35.99 -34.77 18.67
N PRO A 450 -36.67 -35.93 18.58
CA PRO A 450 -38.10 -35.97 18.35
C PRO A 450 -38.86 -35.11 19.35
N PHE A 451 -39.71 -34.23 18.84
CA PHE A 451 -40.51 -33.35 19.67
C PHE A 451 -41.84 -34.03 20.02
N LEU A 452 -42.19 -34.06 21.32
CA LEU A 452 -43.30 -34.89 21.82
C LEU A 452 -44.68 -34.57 21.21
N SER A 453 -44.90 -33.34 20.71
CA SER A 453 -46.13 -32.94 20.03
C SER A 453 -46.10 -33.13 18.51
N GLY A 454 -44.96 -33.53 17.93
CA GLY A 454 -44.75 -33.64 16.48
C GLY A 454 -44.46 -32.29 15.78
N ASP A 455 -44.29 -31.19 16.52
CA ASP A 455 -43.86 -29.91 15.96
C ASP A 455 -42.34 -29.89 15.70
N THR A 456 -41.85 -29.02 14.81
CA THR A 456 -40.42 -28.91 14.45
C THR A 456 -39.84 -27.51 14.70
N PRO A 457 -39.82 -27.05 15.98
CA PRO A 457 -39.33 -25.73 16.32
C PRO A 457 -37.81 -25.59 16.09
N VAL A 458 -37.39 -24.52 15.43
CA VAL A 458 -35.96 -24.22 15.18
C VAL A 458 -35.58 -22.89 15.82
N ALA A 459 -34.34 -22.76 16.30
CA ALA A 459 -33.85 -21.52 16.91
C ALA A 459 -33.84 -20.33 15.92
N ILE A 460 -33.99 -19.12 16.46
CA ILE A 460 -33.70 -17.88 15.72
C ILE A 460 -32.20 -17.63 15.79
N VAL A 461 -31.61 -17.35 14.62
CA VAL A 461 -30.17 -17.09 14.48
C VAL A 461 -30.01 -15.69 13.90
N PRO A 462 -29.21 -14.82 14.54
CA PRO A 462 -29.04 -13.46 14.09
C PRO A 462 -28.15 -13.39 12.83
N ASN A 463 -28.40 -12.40 11.97
CA ASN A 463 -27.49 -12.02 10.89
C ASN A 463 -26.61 -10.86 11.36
N ILE A 464 -25.44 -11.17 11.92
CA ILE A 464 -24.55 -10.18 12.52
C ILE A 464 -23.42 -9.88 11.54
N THR A 465 -23.47 -8.70 10.91
CA THR A 465 -22.35 -8.20 10.12
C THR A 465 -21.17 -7.88 11.06
N PRO A 466 -19.97 -8.44 10.81
CA PRO A 466 -18.78 -8.10 11.57
C PRO A 466 -18.49 -6.59 11.45
N THR A 467 -18.31 -5.93 12.60
CA THR A 467 -17.83 -4.55 12.66
C THR A 467 -16.43 -4.54 13.25
N ALA A 468 -15.57 -3.63 12.79
CA ALA A 468 -14.23 -3.48 13.35
C ALA A 468 -14.33 -3.31 14.87
N PRO A 469 -13.42 -3.92 15.65
CA PRO A 469 -13.46 -3.82 17.10
C PRO A 469 -13.50 -2.36 17.59
N PRO A 470 -14.29 -2.03 18.62
CA PRO A 470 -14.29 -0.68 19.18
C PRO A 470 -12.88 -0.25 19.61
N GLY A 471 -12.39 0.86 19.05
CA GLY A 471 -11.06 1.40 19.38
C GLY A 471 -9.96 1.08 18.37
N THR A 472 -10.27 0.48 17.20
CA THR A 472 -9.31 0.31 16.10
C THR A 472 -8.60 1.62 15.74
N VAL A 473 -7.27 1.58 15.69
CA VAL A 473 -6.39 2.71 15.33
C VAL A 473 -5.71 2.40 13.99
N PRO A 474 -5.67 3.33 13.03
CA PRO A 474 -5.01 3.10 11.74
C PRO A 474 -3.49 3.04 11.89
N PHE A 475 -2.86 2.23 11.04
CA PHE A 475 -1.40 2.22 10.88
C PHE A 475 -0.93 3.48 10.18
N THR A 476 0.28 3.93 10.52
CA THR A 476 0.88 5.15 9.96
C THR A 476 2.28 4.92 9.35
N LYS A 477 2.84 3.72 9.49
CA LYS A 477 4.19 3.38 9.04
C LYS A 477 4.15 2.04 8.29
N ALA A 478 5.00 1.91 7.28
CA ALA A 478 5.07 0.72 6.44
C ALA A 478 5.75 -0.45 7.16
N GLY A 479 5.59 -1.65 6.60
CA GLY A 479 6.31 -2.86 7.02
C GLY A 479 5.87 -3.40 8.38
N LEU A 480 6.76 -4.12 9.06
CA LEU A 480 6.51 -4.74 10.37
C LEU A 480 6.44 -3.70 11.49
N THR A 481 5.36 -2.91 11.51
CA THR A 481 5.14 -1.86 12.49
C THR A 481 3.72 -1.93 13.04
N LYS A 482 3.56 -1.53 14.30
CA LYS A 482 2.28 -1.45 15.00
C LYS A 482 1.60 -0.10 14.75
N PRO A 483 0.31 0.04 15.10
CA PRO A 483 -0.41 1.31 14.92
C PRO A 483 0.21 2.51 15.65
N ASP A 484 0.95 2.28 16.75
CA ASP A 484 1.68 3.32 17.48
C ASP A 484 3.05 3.68 16.86
N GLY A 485 3.42 3.04 15.75
CA GLY A 485 4.68 3.22 15.04
C GLY A 485 5.86 2.42 15.60
N SER A 486 5.67 1.66 16.68
CA SER A 486 6.70 0.75 17.20
C SER A 486 6.86 -0.48 16.31
N ASP A 487 8.01 -1.15 16.38
CA ASP A 487 8.27 -2.33 15.56
C ASP A 487 7.41 -3.52 16.01
N HIS A 488 6.91 -4.27 15.03
CA HIS A 488 6.30 -5.58 15.22
C HIS A 488 7.37 -6.66 15.05
N PRO A 489 7.67 -7.46 16.09
CA PRO A 489 8.68 -8.50 15.94
C PRO A 489 8.15 -9.60 15.02
N MET A 490 9.00 -10.05 14.10
CA MET A 490 8.73 -11.29 13.36
C MET A 490 8.58 -12.46 14.35
N HIS A 491 7.59 -13.32 14.11
CA HIS A 491 7.40 -14.49 14.97
C HIS A 491 8.60 -15.45 14.88
N VAL A 492 8.82 -16.19 15.96
CA VAL A 492 9.85 -17.23 16.00
C VAL A 492 9.24 -18.52 15.43
N PRO A 493 9.94 -19.24 14.54
CA PRO A 493 9.49 -20.55 14.05
C PRO A 493 9.15 -21.48 15.21
N ASN A 494 8.02 -22.20 15.08
CA ASN A 494 7.57 -23.12 16.12
C ASN A 494 8.65 -24.18 16.43
N ALA A 495 9.06 -24.27 17.69
CA ALA A 495 10.11 -25.18 18.12
C ALA A 495 9.59 -26.61 18.28
N VAL A 496 10.38 -27.60 17.87
CA VAL A 496 10.07 -29.01 18.13
C VAL A 496 10.33 -29.31 19.61
N THR A 497 9.27 -29.45 20.39
CA THR A 497 9.34 -29.78 21.83
C THR A 497 8.81 -31.18 22.14
N GLY A 498 8.12 -31.80 21.19
CA GLY A 498 7.51 -33.12 21.27
C GLY A 498 8.32 -34.19 20.54
N ASN A 499 7.60 -35.16 19.98
CA ASN A 499 8.17 -36.30 19.27
C ASN A 499 8.44 -35.99 17.79
N THR A 500 9.42 -36.68 17.22
CA THR A 500 9.59 -36.78 15.76
C THR A 500 8.88 -38.04 15.27
N ILE A 501 7.88 -37.86 14.42
CA ILE A 501 7.03 -38.92 13.86
C ILE A 501 7.46 -39.17 12.41
N ASN A 502 7.98 -40.37 12.12
CA ASN A 502 8.40 -40.72 10.76
C ASN A 502 7.21 -41.22 9.93
N VAL A 503 7.00 -40.64 8.75
CA VAL A 503 5.89 -41.02 7.86
C VAL A 503 5.96 -42.47 7.37
N VAL A 504 7.16 -43.06 7.34
CA VAL A 504 7.35 -44.48 6.98
C VAL A 504 6.71 -45.42 8.01
N ASP A 505 6.65 -45.02 9.29
CA ASP A 505 5.98 -45.79 10.34
C ASP A 505 4.45 -45.82 10.15
N TYR A 506 3.92 -44.89 9.35
CA TYR A 506 2.52 -44.80 8.94
C TYR A 506 2.26 -45.42 7.55
N GLY A 507 3.29 -46.02 6.95
CA GLY A 507 3.20 -46.74 5.67
C GLY A 507 3.53 -45.92 4.43
N ALA A 508 4.11 -44.72 4.56
CA ALA A 508 4.60 -43.98 3.40
C ALA A 508 5.82 -44.68 2.78
N ASP A 509 5.87 -44.74 1.45
CA ASP A 509 6.99 -45.28 0.68
C ASP A 509 7.80 -44.13 0.05
N PRO A 510 9.08 -43.93 0.41
CA PRO A 510 9.91 -42.89 -0.19
C PRO A 510 10.32 -43.19 -1.66
N ALA A 511 9.91 -44.32 -2.25
CA ALA A 511 10.20 -44.63 -3.64
C ALA A 511 9.24 -43.93 -4.63
N ASP A 512 9.79 -43.45 -5.75
CA ASP A 512 8.96 -42.94 -6.85
C ASP A 512 8.23 -44.09 -7.57
N ASN A 513 7.05 -44.45 -7.10
CA ASN A 513 6.28 -45.58 -7.60
C ASN A 513 4.76 -45.29 -7.69
N GLU A 514 3.95 -46.36 -7.79
CA GLU A 514 2.51 -46.23 -7.95
C GLU A 514 1.73 -46.05 -6.63
N GLN A 515 2.39 -46.11 -5.48
CA GLN A 515 1.75 -45.94 -4.18
C GLN A 515 1.20 -44.52 -4.00
N ASP A 516 0.16 -44.38 -3.18
CA ASP A 516 -0.33 -43.08 -2.73
C ASP A 516 0.06 -42.83 -1.26
N ASP A 517 1.10 -42.04 -1.05
CA ASP A 517 1.69 -41.78 0.26
C ASP A 517 0.92 -40.72 1.05
N ARG A 518 0.00 -40.02 0.38
CA ARG A 518 -0.82 -38.98 1.01
C ARG A 518 -1.57 -39.50 2.24
N VAL A 519 -2.08 -40.73 2.18
CA VAL A 519 -2.82 -41.35 3.31
C VAL A 519 -1.93 -41.46 4.54
N ALA A 520 -0.72 -42.01 4.37
CA ALA A 520 0.23 -42.21 5.45
C ALA A 520 0.71 -40.87 6.06
N ILE A 521 1.03 -39.89 5.20
CA ILE A 521 1.47 -38.56 5.64
C ILE A 521 0.36 -37.85 6.43
N GLN A 522 -0.89 -37.86 5.93
CA GLN A 522 -2.00 -37.23 6.65
C GLN A 522 -2.29 -37.94 7.98
N ASN A 523 -2.17 -39.28 8.03
CA ASN A 523 -2.34 -40.02 9.29
C ASN A 523 -1.26 -39.66 10.32
N ALA A 524 -0.01 -39.47 9.89
CA ALA A 524 1.07 -39.01 10.76
C ALA A 524 0.77 -37.60 11.33
N ILE A 525 0.31 -36.67 10.49
CA ILE A 525 -0.10 -35.31 10.93
C ILE A 525 -1.28 -35.36 11.89
N ASN A 526 -2.29 -36.19 11.60
CA ASN A 526 -3.47 -36.32 12.45
C ASN A 526 -3.11 -36.87 13.84
N ALA A 527 -2.19 -37.83 13.89
CA ALA A 527 -1.71 -38.46 15.13
C ALA A 527 -0.77 -37.56 15.95
N ALA A 528 -0.08 -36.62 15.31
CA ALA A 528 0.83 -35.68 15.96
C ALA A 528 0.10 -34.75 16.97
N ALA A 529 0.74 -34.51 18.11
CA ALA A 529 0.31 -33.54 19.11
C ALA A 529 0.99 -32.17 18.89
N PHE A 530 0.49 -31.13 19.57
CA PHE A 530 1.13 -29.81 19.56
C PHE A 530 2.58 -29.91 20.06
N GLY A 531 3.52 -29.37 19.29
CA GLY A 531 4.96 -29.43 19.54
C GLY A 531 5.68 -30.61 18.87
N ASP A 532 4.96 -31.56 18.29
CA ASP A 532 5.53 -32.67 17.52
C ASP A 532 6.00 -32.21 16.12
N GLU A 533 6.85 -33.02 15.50
CA GLU A 533 7.30 -32.87 14.12
C GLU A 533 7.02 -34.14 13.30
N VAL A 534 6.41 -33.99 12.13
CA VAL A 534 6.26 -35.04 11.13
C VAL A 534 7.45 -34.99 10.18
N PHE A 535 8.25 -36.05 10.20
CA PHE A 535 9.51 -36.17 9.47
C PHE A 535 9.36 -37.05 8.23
N LEU A 536 9.82 -36.53 7.08
CA LEU A 536 9.89 -37.23 5.81
C LEU A 536 11.36 -37.49 5.42
N PRO A 537 11.84 -38.74 5.47
CA PRO A 537 13.14 -39.11 4.90
C PRO A 537 13.26 -38.72 3.42
N ASN A 538 14.48 -38.62 2.91
CA ASN A 538 14.71 -38.40 1.49
C ASN A 538 14.02 -39.47 0.64
N GLY A 539 13.30 -39.03 -0.40
CA GLY A 539 12.41 -39.86 -1.21
C GLY A 539 11.46 -39.03 -2.05
N VAL A 540 10.68 -39.72 -2.89
CA VAL A 540 9.58 -39.15 -3.67
C VAL A 540 8.28 -39.72 -3.14
N TYR A 541 7.49 -38.88 -2.50
CA TYR A 541 6.19 -39.23 -1.94
C TYR A 541 5.10 -38.84 -2.94
N ASN A 542 4.39 -39.85 -3.45
CA ASN A 542 3.38 -39.68 -4.48
C ASN A 542 2.03 -39.33 -3.84
N LEU A 543 1.53 -38.12 -4.07
CA LEU A 543 0.24 -37.66 -3.56
C LEU A 543 -0.82 -37.78 -4.66
N LYS A 544 -1.51 -38.93 -4.69
CA LYS A 544 -2.43 -39.29 -5.78
C LYS A 544 -3.89 -38.96 -5.50
N THR A 545 -4.28 -38.97 -4.23
CA THR A 545 -5.66 -38.65 -3.85
C THR A 545 -5.79 -37.24 -3.32
N SER A 546 -6.99 -36.68 -3.43
CA SER A 546 -7.44 -35.46 -2.75
C SER A 546 -8.83 -35.76 -2.18
N PRO A 547 -8.98 -36.03 -0.86
CA PRO A 547 -10.25 -36.49 -0.30
C PRO A 547 -11.43 -35.57 -0.59
N ASP A 548 -11.16 -34.27 -0.71
CA ASP A 548 -12.13 -33.21 -0.99
C ASP A 548 -12.14 -32.77 -2.47
N GLY A 549 -11.33 -33.40 -3.31
CA GLY A 549 -11.12 -33.06 -4.71
C GLY A 549 -10.11 -31.93 -4.95
N PHE A 550 -9.70 -31.18 -3.92
CA PHE A 550 -8.91 -29.95 -4.09
C PHE A 550 -7.56 -29.98 -3.35
N ILE A 551 -7.47 -30.69 -2.22
CA ILE A 551 -6.34 -30.63 -1.29
C ILE A 551 -5.71 -32.00 -1.13
N ASN A 552 -4.36 -32.11 -1.23
CA ASN A 552 -3.67 -33.35 -0.87
C ASN A 552 -3.50 -33.50 0.65
N ILE A 553 -2.90 -32.51 1.32
CA ILE A 553 -2.55 -32.55 2.75
C ILE A 553 -3.06 -31.30 3.47
N LYS A 554 -3.78 -31.49 4.58
CA LYS A 554 -4.20 -30.45 5.52
C LYS A 554 -3.21 -30.38 6.68
N LEU A 555 -2.69 -29.19 6.95
CA LEU A 555 -1.79 -28.90 8.07
C LEU A 555 -2.57 -28.77 9.38
N LYS A 556 -1.89 -28.93 10.52
CA LYS A 556 -2.48 -28.95 11.86
C LYS A 556 -1.70 -28.05 12.81
N SER A 557 -2.40 -27.26 13.61
CA SER A 557 -1.78 -26.29 14.53
C SER A 557 -0.78 -26.97 15.47
N GLY A 558 0.38 -26.32 15.66
CA GLY A 558 1.46 -26.81 16.50
C GLY A 558 2.25 -27.99 15.96
N VAL A 559 1.96 -28.50 14.75
CA VAL A 559 2.65 -29.65 14.16
C VAL A 559 3.56 -29.17 13.03
N ASN A 560 4.86 -29.40 13.19
CA ASN A 560 5.84 -29.13 12.14
C ASN A 560 5.86 -30.25 11.10
N VAL A 561 6.09 -29.92 9.83
CA VAL A 561 6.29 -30.88 8.74
C VAL A 561 7.66 -30.61 8.13
N ARG A 562 8.57 -31.57 8.24
CA ARG A 562 9.97 -31.38 7.83
C ARG A 562 10.46 -32.54 6.96
N GLY A 563 11.02 -32.22 5.80
CA GLY A 563 11.80 -33.17 5.01
C GLY A 563 13.24 -33.32 5.53
N GLU A 564 13.90 -34.40 5.14
CA GLU A 564 15.31 -34.62 5.46
C GLU A 564 16.21 -33.62 4.73
N SER A 565 15.85 -33.22 3.52
CA SER A 565 16.57 -32.20 2.78
C SER A 565 15.69 -31.53 1.71
N GLN A 566 15.96 -30.25 1.46
CA GLN A 566 15.24 -29.43 0.49
C GLN A 566 15.10 -30.10 -0.88
N THR A 567 16.16 -30.74 -1.37
CA THR A 567 16.20 -31.34 -2.72
C THR A 567 15.99 -32.85 -2.74
N GLY A 568 16.15 -33.54 -1.61
CA GLY A 568 16.04 -35.00 -1.53
C GLY A 568 14.66 -35.49 -1.08
N THR A 569 13.85 -34.64 -0.43
CA THR A 569 12.47 -34.98 -0.03
C THR A 569 11.47 -34.30 -0.97
N LEU A 570 10.77 -35.05 -1.80
CA LEU A 570 9.82 -34.53 -2.79
C LEU A 570 8.39 -34.95 -2.46
N LEU A 571 7.49 -33.97 -2.29
CA LEU A 571 6.06 -34.17 -2.32
C LEU A 571 5.57 -33.96 -3.76
N LYS A 572 5.17 -35.04 -4.44
CA LYS A 572 4.78 -35.02 -5.86
C LYS A 572 3.27 -35.19 -6.01
N SER A 573 2.56 -34.10 -6.27
CA SER A 573 1.11 -34.08 -6.44
C SER A 573 0.67 -34.56 -7.83
N SER A 574 -0.39 -35.36 -7.86
CA SER A 574 -1.07 -35.77 -9.11
C SER A 574 -2.25 -34.86 -9.48
N ILE A 575 -2.53 -33.80 -8.70
CA ILE A 575 -3.57 -32.83 -9.02
C ILE A 575 -3.16 -32.08 -10.30
N ASP A 576 -4.06 -32.05 -11.28
CA ASP A 576 -3.82 -31.43 -12.59
C ASP A 576 -5.05 -30.64 -13.04
N ASP A 577 -4.88 -29.33 -13.26
CA ASP A 577 -5.93 -28.41 -13.76
C ASP A 577 -7.21 -28.38 -12.90
N VAL A 578 -7.05 -28.55 -11.57
CA VAL A 578 -8.15 -28.42 -10.61
C VAL A 578 -8.16 -27.00 -10.04
N LYS A 579 -9.25 -26.26 -10.29
CA LYS A 579 -9.43 -24.90 -9.77
C LYS A 579 -9.40 -24.87 -8.24
N ASN A 580 -8.73 -23.86 -7.68
CA ASN A 580 -8.58 -23.64 -6.23
C ASN A 580 -7.92 -24.81 -5.47
N SER A 581 -7.20 -25.69 -6.17
CA SER A 581 -6.48 -26.79 -5.55
C SER A 581 -5.22 -26.36 -4.81
N SER A 582 -4.80 -27.15 -3.83
CA SER A 582 -3.58 -26.93 -3.04
C SER A 582 -2.91 -28.25 -2.65
N VAL A 583 -1.59 -28.32 -2.66
CA VAL A 583 -0.90 -29.54 -2.16
C VAL A 583 -0.91 -29.56 -0.64
N LEU A 584 -0.45 -28.47 -0.02
CA LEU A 584 -0.50 -28.23 1.42
C LEU A 584 -1.46 -27.08 1.71
N LYS A 585 -2.37 -27.24 2.67
CA LYS A 585 -3.27 -26.15 3.08
C LYS A 585 -3.33 -25.99 4.60
N SER A 586 -3.22 -24.74 5.04
CA SER A 586 -3.51 -24.27 6.39
C SER A 586 -4.74 -23.36 6.33
N SER A 587 -5.77 -23.67 7.12
CA SER A 587 -6.97 -22.85 7.28
C SER A 587 -7.34 -22.82 8.75
N ASN A 588 -7.35 -21.62 9.35
CA ASN A 588 -7.51 -21.45 10.79
C ASN A 588 -6.52 -22.33 11.58
N GLN A 589 -5.25 -22.35 11.17
CA GLN A 589 -4.20 -23.07 11.89
C GLN A 589 -3.04 -22.12 12.22
N HIS A 590 -2.30 -22.46 13.26
CA HIS A 590 -1.21 -21.63 13.74
C HIS A 590 -0.05 -22.42 14.33
N ASP A 591 1.10 -21.75 14.50
CA ASP A 591 2.34 -22.31 15.05
C ASP A 591 2.82 -23.54 14.26
N ILE A 592 3.02 -23.38 12.95
CA ILE A 592 3.41 -24.46 12.02
C ILE A 592 4.73 -24.10 11.34
N VAL A 593 5.64 -25.07 11.23
CA VAL A 593 6.79 -24.99 10.32
C VAL A 593 6.65 -26.02 9.20
N VAL A 594 6.77 -25.60 7.95
CA VAL A 594 7.01 -26.50 6.79
C VAL A 594 8.44 -26.25 6.31
N SER A 595 9.29 -27.29 6.32
CA SER A 595 10.70 -27.08 5.99
C SER A 595 11.42 -28.22 5.26
N ASN A 596 12.53 -27.88 4.61
CA ASN A 596 13.51 -28.81 4.02
C ASN A 596 12.88 -29.85 3.07
N LEU A 597 12.04 -29.42 2.14
CA LEU A 597 11.43 -30.30 1.13
C LEU A 597 11.17 -29.57 -0.19
N THR A 598 10.87 -30.34 -1.24
CA THR A 598 10.38 -29.85 -2.51
C THR A 598 8.90 -30.21 -2.66
N VAL A 599 8.06 -29.24 -3.04
CA VAL A 599 6.67 -29.46 -3.47
C VAL A 599 6.58 -29.31 -4.98
N THR A 600 6.16 -30.37 -5.67
CA THR A 600 6.12 -30.46 -7.14
C THR A 600 4.87 -31.19 -7.61
N SER A 601 4.68 -31.29 -8.93
CA SER A 601 3.58 -32.04 -9.54
C SER A 601 4.06 -33.06 -10.58
N THR A 602 3.19 -34.00 -10.92
CA THR A 602 3.39 -34.97 -12.01
C THR A 602 3.34 -34.33 -13.40
N TRP A 603 2.99 -33.04 -13.51
CA TRP A 603 2.94 -32.34 -14.78
C TRP A 603 4.30 -32.39 -15.49
N ASN A 604 4.30 -32.84 -16.74
CA ASN A 604 5.51 -33.07 -17.53
C ASN A 604 5.33 -32.66 -19.01
N ARG A 605 4.46 -31.69 -19.26
CA ARG A 605 4.13 -31.19 -20.60
C ARG A 605 5.03 -30.00 -20.96
N THR A 606 4.66 -29.23 -21.98
CA THR A 606 5.48 -28.13 -22.52
C THR A 606 5.23 -26.82 -21.77
N PHE A 607 6.31 -26.16 -21.34
CA PHE A 607 6.24 -24.79 -20.80
C PHE A 607 6.08 -23.75 -21.92
N SER A 608 5.40 -22.64 -21.61
CA SER A 608 5.24 -21.50 -22.51
C SER A 608 5.84 -20.24 -21.91
N LEU A 609 6.41 -19.37 -22.75
CA LEU A 609 6.81 -18.00 -22.41
C LEU A 609 5.74 -16.96 -22.80
N GLU A 610 4.64 -17.40 -23.40
CA GLU A 610 3.50 -16.54 -23.70
C GLU A 610 2.78 -16.16 -22.40
N HIS A 611 2.52 -14.86 -22.23
CA HIS A 611 2.02 -14.29 -20.97
C HIS A 611 0.72 -13.49 -21.16
N THR A 612 0.32 -13.25 -22.41
CA THR A 612 -0.94 -12.59 -22.75
C THR A 612 -2.11 -13.57 -22.86
N THR A 613 -1.82 -14.85 -23.04
CA THR A 613 -2.80 -15.94 -23.12
C THR A 613 -2.32 -17.14 -22.31
N ASN A 614 -3.27 -17.91 -21.77
CA ASN A 614 -2.95 -19.06 -20.93
C ASN A 614 -2.31 -20.18 -21.77
N ASN A 615 -1.32 -20.88 -21.20
CA ASN A 615 -0.71 -22.04 -21.82
C ASN A 615 -1.78 -23.14 -22.05
N PRO A 616 -2.02 -23.60 -23.29
CA PRO A 616 -2.99 -24.67 -23.56
C PRO A 616 -2.59 -26.01 -22.93
N GLU A 617 -1.31 -26.20 -22.61
CA GLU A 617 -0.80 -27.38 -21.90
C GLU A 617 -0.67 -27.15 -20.38
N ALA A 618 -1.11 -26.00 -19.85
CA ALA A 618 -1.11 -25.71 -18.43
C ALA A 618 -1.75 -26.83 -17.60
N GLY A 619 -1.27 -27.01 -16.37
CA GLY A 619 -1.76 -28.05 -15.49
C GLY A 619 -1.06 -27.99 -14.14
N GLY A 620 -1.11 -29.07 -13.39
CA GLY A 620 -0.70 -29.09 -12.00
C GLY A 620 -1.69 -28.39 -11.06
N PRO A 621 -1.36 -28.30 -9.76
CA PRO A 621 -2.17 -27.60 -8.77
C PRO A 621 -2.25 -26.09 -9.05
N ASP A 622 -3.39 -25.48 -8.72
CA ASP A 622 -3.56 -24.03 -8.77
C ASP A 622 -2.60 -23.37 -7.77
N SER A 623 -2.55 -23.85 -6.53
CA SER A 623 -1.53 -23.45 -5.55
C SER A 623 -0.73 -24.65 -5.02
N MET A 624 0.53 -24.49 -4.62
CA MET A 624 1.25 -25.59 -3.95
C MET A 624 1.06 -25.53 -2.44
N ILE A 625 1.26 -24.36 -1.85
CA ILE A 625 1.05 -24.15 -0.42
C ILE A 625 0.08 -22.99 -0.25
N ALA A 626 -1.04 -23.23 0.42
CA ALA A 626 -2.05 -22.22 0.72
C ALA A 626 -2.16 -22.02 2.23
N ILE A 627 -1.80 -20.82 2.71
CA ILE A 627 -2.04 -20.35 4.07
C ILE A 627 -3.19 -19.36 3.98
N ALA A 628 -4.41 -19.88 4.03
CA ALA A 628 -5.60 -19.11 3.71
C ALA A 628 -6.83 -19.59 4.49
N ASN A 629 -7.60 -18.65 5.04
CA ASN A 629 -8.94 -18.92 5.53
C ASN A 629 -9.92 -17.85 5.01
N TYR A 630 -11.13 -18.26 4.64
CA TYR A 630 -12.16 -17.31 4.16
C TYR A 630 -13.26 -17.09 5.21
N GLY A 631 -13.14 -17.70 6.39
CA GLY A 631 -13.90 -17.35 7.59
C GLY A 631 -13.26 -16.20 8.39
N GLU A 632 -13.77 -15.98 9.60
CA GLU A 632 -13.33 -14.86 10.47
C GLU A 632 -12.02 -15.15 11.23
N ASN A 633 -11.51 -16.38 11.23
CA ASN A 633 -10.28 -16.75 11.94
C ASN A 633 -9.07 -16.85 10.97
N PRO A 634 -7.95 -16.16 11.21
CA PRO A 634 -6.76 -16.26 10.34
C PRO A 634 -6.01 -17.58 10.51
N SER A 635 -5.09 -17.87 9.58
CA SER A 635 -3.89 -18.65 9.94
C SER A 635 -2.79 -17.68 10.36
N TYR A 636 -1.98 -18.03 11.35
CA TYR A 636 -0.92 -17.15 11.84
C TYR A 636 0.27 -17.91 12.45
N ASN A 637 1.41 -17.26 12.66
CA ASN A 637 2.65 -17.89 13.13
C ASN A 637 3.06 -19.11 12.28
N VAL A 638 2.99 -18.99 10.95
CA VAL A 638 3.36 -20.07 10.02
C VAL A 638 4.71 -19.75 9.39
N THR A 639 5.65 -20.69 9.43
CA THR A 639 6.96 -20.55 8.77
C THR A 639 7.11 -21.56 7.65
N ILE A 640 7.44 -21.10 6.44
CA ILE A 640 7.90 -21.92 5.32
C ILE A 640 9.39 -21.67 5.14
N ASP A 641 10.22 -22.69 5.37
CA ASP A 641 11.69 -22.53 5.48
C ASP A 641 12.44 -23.54 4.63
N GLN A 642 13.30 -23.08 3.71
CA GLN A 642 14.09 -23.97 2.83
C GLN A 642 13.21 -24.94 2.03
N VAL A 643 12.18 -24.40 1.36
CA VAL A 643 11.27 -25.17 0.51
C VAL A 643 11.48 -24.81 -0.95
N THR A 644 11.57 -25.81 -1.82
CA THR A 644 11.50 -25.59 -3.28
C THR A 644 10.08 -25.83 -3.76
N VAL A 645 9.52 -24.93 -4.56
CA VAL A 645 8.18 -25.06 -5.12
C VAL A 645 8.24 -24.91 -6.64
N GLU A 646 7.77 -25.91 -7.37
CA GLU A 646 7.86 -25.96 -8.82
C GLU A 646 6.69 -26.68 -9.49
N ARG A 647 6.43 -26.42 -10.79
CA ARG A 647 5.38 -27.07 -11.59
C ARG A 647 3.97 -26.83 -11.06
N PHE A 648 3.68 -25.58 -10.73
CA PHE A 648 2.38 -25.07 -10.32
C PHE A 648 1.75 -24.22 -11.41
N ARG A 649 0.43 -24.10 -11.40
CA ARG A 649 -0.29 -23.32 -12.41
C ARG A 649 -0.42 -21.84 -12.05
N ARG A 650 -0.94 -21.54 -10.86
CA ARG A 650 -1.32 -20.17 -10.47
C ARG A 650 -0.35 -19.55 -9.48
N MET A 651 -0.22 -20.12 -8.28
CA MET A 651 0.65 -19.58 -7.24
C MET A 651 1.52 -20.67 -6.61
N ALA A 652 2.80 -20.43 -6.37
CA ALA A 652 3.60 -21.39 -5.60
C ALA A 652 3.15 -21.37 -4.13
N ILE A 653 3.19 -20.18 -3.51
CA ILE A 653 2.66 -19.94 -2.16
C ILE A 653 1.59 -18.86 -2.21
N ARG A 654 0.45 -19.13 -1.57
CA ARG A 654 -0.65 -18.20 -1.42
C ARG A 654 -0.94 -17.95 0.06
N ILE A 655 -0.80 -16.70 0.49
CA ILE A 655 -1.11 -16.20 1.83
C ILE A 655 -2.33 -15.29 1.69
N GLU A 656 -3.40 -15.57 2.41
CA GLU A 656 -4.63 -14.79 2.34
C GLU A 656 -5.39 -14.78 3.67
N ASN A 657 -5.91 -13.62 4.06
CA ASN A 657 -6.64 -13.39 5.31
C ASN A 657 -5.91 -14.02 6.51
N SER A 658 -4.60 -13.81 6.52
CA SER A 658 -3.63 -14.46 7.40
C SER A 658 -2.52 -13.45 7.67
N HIS A 659 -1.96 -13.51 8.87
CA HIS A 659 -0.93 -12.60 9.33
C HIS A 659 0.20 -13.39 10.00
N ASP A 660 1.36 -12.76 10.19
CA ASP A 660 2.53 -13.43 10.79
C ASP A 660 2.91 -14.74 10.06
N VAL A 661 2.87 -14.72 8.72
CA VAL A 661 3.41 -15.80 7.88
C VAL A 661 4.80 -15.40 7.38
N VAL A 662 5.77 -16.28 7.59
CA VAL A 662 7.17 -16.07 7.17
C VAL A 662 7.55 -17.12 6.14
N VAL A 663 7.92 -16.67 4.94
CA VAL A 663 8.51 -17.50 3.89
C VAL A 663 9.97 -17.13 3.77
N ARG A 664 10.88 -18.10 3.94
CA ARG A 664 12.31 -17.84 3.90
C ARG A 664 13.16 -18.95 3.31
N GLY A 665 14.33 -18.59 2.79
CA GLY A 665 15.32 -19.55 2.27
C GLY A 665 14.78 -20.43 1.13
N SER A 666 13.68 -20.03 0.50
CA SER A 666 12.89 -20.89 -0.39
C SER A 666 13.15 -20.57 -1.86
N THR A 667 12.85 -21.52 -2.76
CA THR A 667 13.07 -21.37 -4.21
C THR A 667 11.77 -21.59 -4.98
N PHE A 668 11.45 -20.67 -5.88
CA PHE A 668 10.23 -20.70 -6.70
C PHE A 668 10.60 -20.70 -8.18
N ARG A 669 10.04 -21.63 -8.97
CA ARG A 669 10.34 -21.75 -10.40
C ARG A 669 9.31 -22.56 -11.17
N ASN A 670 9.42 -22.56 -12.49
CA ASN A 670 8.72 -23.50 -13.37
C ASN A 670 7.19 -23.50 -13.18
N ALA A 671 6.56 -22.33 -13.20
CA ALA A 671 5.12 -22.25 -13.36
C ALA A 671 4.71 -22.80 -14.72
N THR A 672 3.62 -23.57 -14.78
CA THR A 672 3.15 -24.20 -16.02
C THR A 672 2.37 -23.22 -16.90
N ASP A 673 1.97 -22.07 -16.37
CA ASP A 673 1.20 -21.04 -17.05
C ASP A 673 1.68 -19.65 -16.63
N LEU A 674 1.75 -18.71 -17.58
CA LEU A 674 2.12 -17.31 -17.37
C LEU A 674 1.05 -16.34 -17.88
N GLY A 675 -0.12 -16.85 -18.29
CA GLY A 675 -1.21 -16.07 -18.84
C GLY A 675 -1.90 -15.15 -17.84
N GLY A 676 -3.12 -14.72 -18.18
CA GLY A 676 -3.94 -13.86 -17.32
C GLY A 676 -4.62 -14.62 -16.17
N GLY A 677 -5.31 -13.89 -15.29
CA GLY A 677 -6.18 -14.49 -14.26
C GLY A 677 -5.44 -15.14 -13.09
N GLY A 678 -4.25 -14.66 -12.76
CA GLY A 678 -3.52 -15.13 -11.59
C GLY A 678 -2.50 -16.24 -11.86
N ALA A 679 -2.04 -16.42 -13.09
CA ALA A 679 -1.14 -17.52 -13.46
C ALA A 679 0.34 -17.19 -13.19
N GLY A 680 1.08 -18.17 -12.67
CA GLY A 680 2.55 -18.15 -12.57
C GLY A 680 3.17 -17.21 -11.54
N TYR A 681 2.62 -17.08 -10.34
CA TYR A 681 3.18 -16.27 -9.25
C TYR A 681 4.01 -17.11 -8.29
N GLY A 682 5.22 -16.67 -7.93
CA GLY A 682 6.03 -17.33 -6.92
C GLY A 682 5.37 -17.26 -5.53
N THR A 683 5.22 -16.06 -4.99
CA THR A 683 4.47 -15.83 -3.75
C THR A 683 3.35 -14.82 -3.97
N SER A 684 2.26 -14.98 -3.24
CA SER A 684 1.15 -14.04 -3.27
C SER A 684 0.62 -13.80 -1.86
N ILE A 685 0.52 -12.53 -1.47
CA ILE A 685 -0.07 -12.05 -0.21
C ILE A 685 -1.33 -11.28 -0.58
N GLN A 686 -2.48 -11.72 -0.06
CA GLN A 686 -3.79 -11.23 -0.51
C GLN A 686 -4.66 -10.79 0.66
N GLY A 687 -5.12 -9.55 0.63
CA GLY A 687 -6.22 -9.10 1.48
C GLY A 687 -7.57 -9.51 0.92
N ILE A 688 -8.64 -8.93 1.46
CA ILE A 688 -9.98 -9.10 0.91
C ILE A 688 -10.22 -8.09 -0.22
N PRO A 689 -10.75 -8.51 -1.38
CA PRO A 689 -11.01 -7.61 -2.51
C PRO A 689 -11.81 -6.37 -2.11
N LYS A 690 -11.17 -5.21 -2.22
CA LYS A 690 -11.72 -3.87 -1.96
C LYS A 690 -12.38 -3.68 -0.57
N VAL A 691 -12.06 -4.54 0.41
CA VAL A 691 -12.59 -4.43 1.78
C VAL A 691 -11.42 -4.31 2.75
N ASP A 692 -11.33 -3.16 3.41
CA ASP A 692 -10.40 -2.95 4.49
C ASP A 692 -10.86 -3.72 5.73
N ARG A 693 -9.99 -4.61 6.21
CA ARG A 693 -10.20 -5.46 7.40
C ARG A 693 -9.39 -4.96 8.60
N LEU A 694 -9.01 -3.68 8.60
CA LEU A 694 -8.31 -3.09 9.73
C LEU A 694 -8.98 -3.41 11.08
N GLY A 695 -8.22 -4.07 11.94
CA GLY A 695 -8.62 -4.46 13.29
C GLY A 695 -9.37 -5.79 13.40
N PHE A 696 -9.66 -6.47 12.29
CA PHE A 696 -10.16 -7.84 12.31
C PHE A 696 -8.99 -8.82 12.40
N ASP A 697 -9.21 -9.97 13.07
CA ASP A 697 -8.18 -10.99 13.20
C ASP A 697 -7.78 -11.56 11.83
N ASN A 698 -8.71 -11.67 10.88
CA ASN A 698 -8.47 -12.17 9.52
C ASN A 698 -7.99 -11.12 8.52
N ASP A 699 -7.42 -10.02 8.98
CA ASP A 699 -6.75 -9.06 8.11
C ASP A 699 -5.38 -9.58 7.62
N THR A 700 -4.89 -9.10 6.48
CA THR A 700 -3.67 -9.59 5.85
C THR A 700 -2.52 -8.61 6.03
N TYR A 701 -1.75 -8.81 7.10
CA TYR A 701 -0.65 -7.94 7.46
C TYR A 701 0.49 -8.68 8.18
N TRP A 702 1.65 -8.03 8.29
CA TRP A 702 2.85 -8.59 8.94
C TRP A 702 3.35 -9.92 8.35
N ASN A 703 3.01 -10.22 7.10
CA ASN A 703 3.60 -11.35 6.39
C ASN A 703 4.95 -10.95 5.80
N VAL A 704 5.88 -11.90 5.77
CA VAL A 704 7.27 -11.68 5.35
C VAL A 704 7.68 -12.71 4.31
N VAL A 705 8.24 -12.25 3.21
CA VAL A 705 8.99 -13.11 2.27
C VAL A 705 10.43 -12.61 2.25
N GLU A 706 11.37 -13.45 2.70
CA GLU A 706 12.77 -13.06 2.80
C GLU A 706 13.78 -14.11 2.35
N ASN A 707 14.98 -13.66 1.96
CA ASN A 707 16.12 -14.53 1.67
C ASN A 707 15.78 -15.69 0.72
N SER A 708 14.86 -15.46 -0.23
CA SER A 708 14.33 -16.48 -1.14
C SER A 708 14.70 -16.18 -2.59
N THR A 709 14.65 -17.20 -3.45
CA THR A 709 15.05 -17.12 -4.86
C THR A 709 13.86 -17.38 -5.77
N PHE A 710 13.68 -16.51 -6.77
CA PHE A 710 12.64 -16.60 -7.79
C PHE A 710 13.31 -16.76 -9.16
N GLU A 711 13.19 -17.94 -9.74
CA GLU A 711 13.88 -18.34 -10.98
C GLU A 711 12.89 -18.37 -12.15
N GLY A 712 12.97 -17.37 -13.02
CA GLY A 712 12.36 -17.39 -14.34
C GLY A 712 13.09 -18.33 -15.31
N PRO A 713 12.66 -18.42 -16.59
CA PRO A 713 11.71 -17.52 -17.25
C PRO A 713 10.24 -17.93 -17.11
N TYR A 714 9.98 -19.07 -16.47
CA TYR A 714 8.63 -19.59 -16.25
C TYR A 714 8.05 -19.10 -14.93
N LEU A 715 8.10 -17.79 -14.70
CA LEU A 715 7.38 -17.08 -13.65
C LEU A 715 6.84 -15.79 -14.24
N ARG A 716 5.54 -15.53 -14.06
CA ARG A 716 4.90 -14.30 -14.51
C ARG A 716 5.35 -13.16 -13.61
N HIS A 717 5.06 -13.29 -12.32
CA HIS A 717 5.58 -12.43 -11.27
C HIS A 717 6.33 -13.27 -10.25
N GLY A 718 7.38 -12.70 -9.65
CA GLY A 718 8.05 -13.34 -8.52
C GLY A 718 7.17 -13.29 -7.30
N SER A 719 6.91 -12.09 -6.79
CA SER A 719 6.06 -11.83 -5.63
C SER A 719 4.93 -10.88 -5.97
N LEU A 720 3.75 -11.14 -5.39
CA LEU A 720 2.54 -10.36 -5.58
C LEU A 720 1.96 -9.95 -4.23
N ILE A 721 1.64 -8.68 -4.06
CA ILE A 721 0.76 -8.21 -2.99
C ILE A 721 -0.49 -7.66 -3.66
N GLN A 722 -1.66 -8.17 -3.28
CA GLN A 722 -2.93 -7.74 -3.88
C GLN A 722 -4.06 -7.60 -2.85
N ASN A 723 -5.16 -6.98 -3.28
CA ASN A 723 -6.32 -6.59 -2.46
C ASN A 723 -5.93 -5.65 -1.32
N VAL A 724 -6.78 -5.49 -0.29
CA VAL A 724 -6.47 -4.60 0.83
C VAL A 724 -5.53 -5.28 1.84
N ALA A 725 -4.35 -5.71 1.38
CA ALA A 725 -3.26 -6.17 2.23
C ALA A 725 -2.33 -5.01 2.60
N HIS A 726 -1.84 -4.98 3.84
CA HIS A 726 -1.00 -3.89 4.31
C HIS A 726 0.10 -4.32 5.28
N ASN A 727 1.11 -3.49 5.49
CA ASN A 727 2.17 -3.77 6.48
C ASN A 727 2.90 -5.11 6.28
N ASN A 728 2.98 -5.60 5.03
CA ASN A 728 3.74 -6.78 4.67
C ASN A 728 5.15 -6.41 4.20
N VAL A 729 6.10 -7.35 4.26
CA VAL A 729 7.51 -7.11 3.94
C VAL A 729 8.05 -8.11 2.93
N LEU A 730 8.64 -7.61 1.84
CA LEU A 730 9.40 -8.40 0.87
C LEU A 730 10.86 -7.96 0.92
N ARG A 731 11.78 -8.79 1.44
CA ARG A 731 13.16 -8.36 1.64
C ARG A 731 14.26 -9.35 1.34
N ASN A 732 15.43 -8.88 0.92
CA ASN A 732 16.62 -9.71 0.70
C ASN A 732 16.39 -10.91 -0.24
N ASN A 733 15.40 -10.84 -1.12
CA ASN A 733 15.12 -11.89 -2.09
C ASN A 733 15.91 -11.65 -3.38
N HIS A 734 16.10 -12.71 -4.16
CA HIS A 734 16.74 -12.67 -5.46
C HIS A 734 15.76 -13.06 -6.55
N TYR A 735 15.49 -12.14 -7.48
CA TYR A 735 14.57 -12.35 -8.60
C TYR A 735 15.34 -12.32 -9.92
N THR A 736 15.15 -13.34 -10.75
CA THR A 736 15.83 -13.43 -12.05
C THR A 736 14.87 -13.80 -13.15
N ASN A 737 14.91 -13.09 -14.27
CA ASN A 737 14.21 -13.44 -15.51
C ASN A 737 12.69 -13.63 -15.37
N THR A 738 12.00 -12.97 -14.42
CA THR A 738 10.53 -13.01 -14.40
C THR A 738 9.97 -12.40 -15.69
N LYS A 739 8.84 -12.92 -16.14
CA LYS A 739 8.27 -12.54 -17.43
C LYS A 739 7.64 -11.14 -17.39
N LEU A 740 6.98 -10.79 -16.30
CA LEU A 740 6.50 -9.45 -16.00
C LEU A 740 7.21 -8.98 -14.72
N ASP A 741 6.52 -8.17 -13.92
CA ASP A 741 7.11 -7.53 -12.74
C ASP A 741 7.72 -8.56 -11.79
N ALA A 742 8.95 -8.34 -11.33
CA ALA A 742 9.54 -9.25 -10.36
C ALA A 742 8.79 -9.18 -9.03
N ILE A 743 8.40 -7.96 -8.63
CA ILE A 743 7.52 -7.68 -7.52
C ILE A 743 6.35 -6.83 -8.03
N ASP A 744 5.12 -7.32 -7.87
CA ASP A 744 3.88 -6.64 -8.27
C ASP A 744 3.07 -6.24 -7.03
N LEU A 745 2.92 -4.94 -6.80
CA LEU A 745 1.89 -4.39 -5.92
C LEU A 745 0.71 -4.06 -6.83
N HIS A 746 -0.29 -4.94 -6.79
CA HIS A 746 -1.16 -5.20 -7.92
C HIS A 746 -2.05 -4.02 -8.33
N GLY A 747 -2.43 -3.18 -7.38
CA GLY A 747 -3.33 -2.06 -7.63
C GLY A 747 -4.76 -2.28 -7.13
N GLU A 748 -4.94 -2.96 -6.02
CA GLU A 748 -6.25 -3.19 -5.40
C GLU A 748 -6.33 -2.66 -3.97
N LEU A 749 -5.68 -1.51 -3.77
CA LEU A 749 -5.64 -0.71 -2.54
C LEU A 749 -4.69 -1.25 -1.46
N GLU A 750 -3.67 -2.01 -1.83
CA GLU A 750 -2.62 -2.47 -0.93
C GLU A 750 -1.82 -1.27 -0.40
N TYR A 751 -1.59 -1.13 0.90
CA TYR A 751 -0.98 0.08 1.48
C TYR A 751 0.07 -0.24 2.53
N LEU A 752 0.98 0.69 2.83
CA LEU A 752 1.99 0.52 3.89
C LEU A 752 2.83 -0.78 3.78
N ASN A 753 2.98 -1.36 2.59
CA ASN A 753 3.88 -2.50 2.39
C ASN A 753 5.32 -2.00 2.19
N GLU A 754 6.29 -2.81 2.60
CA GLU A 754 7.71 -2.48 2.55
C GLU A 754 8.46 -3.48 1.65
N VAL A 755 9.23 -2.96 0.71
CA VAL A 755 10.02 -3.77 -0.24
C VAL A 755 11.46 -3.30 -0.20
N HIS A 756 12.36 -4.13 0.33
CA HIS A 756 13.73 -3.67 0.55
C HIS A 756 14.85 -4.71 0.49
N GLY A 757 16.07 -4.29 0.14
CA GLY A 757 17.24 -5.18 0.12
C GLY A 757 17.19 -6.29 -0.94
N ASN A 758 16.20 -6.28 -1.84
CA ASN A 758 16.07 -7.32 -2.87
C ASN A 758 17.07 -7.07 -4.01
N THR A 759 17.53 -8.15 -4.64
CA THR A 759 18.31 -8.13 -5.88
C THR A 759 17.43 -8.60 -7.04
N ILE A 760 17.27 -7.78 -8.06
CA ILE A 760 16.37 -8.02 -9.20
C ILE A 760 17.17 -7.89 -10.49
N GLU A 761 17.17 -8.95 -11.30
CA GLU A 761 18.01 -9.02 -12.49
C GLU A 761 17.23 -9.50 -13.72
N ASN A 762 17.50 -8.87 -14.87
CA ASN A 762 17.08 -9.33 -16.19
C ASN A 762 15.56 -9.39 -16.39
N ILE A 763 14.87 -8.28 -16.09
CA ILE A 763 13.42 -8.16 -16.29
C ILE A 763 13.13 -7.43 -17.61
N PHE A 764 12.86 -8.17 -18.67
CA PHE A 764 12.88 -7.63 -20.03
C PHE A 764 11.57 -6.99 -20.51
N THR A 765 10.45 -7.28 -19.84
CA THR A 765 9.10 -6.87 -20.30
C THR A 765 8.24 -6.16 -19.26
N GLY A 766 8.51 -6.34 -17.96
CA GLY A 766 7.86 -5.59 -16.88
C GLY A 766 8.86 -4.80 -16.05
N GLY A 767 8.41 -4.30 -14.91
CA GLY A 767 9.23 -3.59 -13.93
C GLY A 767 10.01 -4.52 -13.01
N GLY A 768 11.10 -4.03 -12.44
CA GLY A 768 11.67 -4.68 -11.25
C GLY A 768 10.63 -4.69 -10.12
N ILE A 769 10.06 -3.52 -9.84
CA ILE A 769 9.00 -3.33 -8.85
C ILE A 769 7.88 -2.49 -9.47
N GLY A 770 6.69 -3.09 -9.62
CA GLY A 770 5.50 -2.42 -10.12
C GLY A 770 4.54 -2.03 -8.99
N LEU A 771 4.01 -0.81 -9.03
CA LEU A 771 2.95 -0.35 -8.14
C LEU A 771 1.77 0.18 -8.96
N GLY A 772 0.66 -0.55 -8.89
CA GLY A 772 -0.51 -0.34 -9.73
C GLY A 772 -0.36 -1.04 -11.07
N ASN A 773 -1.46 -1.63 -11.54
CA ASN A 773 -1.52 -2.35 -12.81
C ASN A 773 -2.86 -2.10 -13.51
N THR A 774 -2.87 -2.27 -14.83
CA THR A 774 -4.11 -2.27 -15.64
C THR A 774 -4.66 -3.69 -15.74
N GLY A 775 -5.96 -3.84 -16.03
CA GLY A 775 -6.59 -5.13 -16.28
C GLY A 775 -7.75 -5.49 -15.35
N GLY A 776 -8.21 -6.74 -15.48
CA GLY A 776 -9.42 -7.23 -14.83
C GLY A 776 -10.69 -6.94 -15.64
N THR A 777 -11.82 -7.41 -15.13
CA THR A 777 -13.16 -7.18 -15.72
C THR A 777 -14.08 -6.65 -14.64
N ALA A 778 -14.95 -5.68 -14.96
CA ALA A 778 -15.91 -5.17 -13.98
C ALA A 778 -16.71 -6.33 -13.34
N PRO A 779 -16.92 -6.32 -12.01
CA PRO A 779 -16.60 -5.25 -11.05
C PRO A 779 -15.20 -5.33 -10.41
N SER A 780 -14.34 -6.26 -10.82
CA SER A 780 -13.00 -6.51 -10.25
C SER A 780 -11.88 -5.88 -11.10
N ASN A 781 -12.10 -4.67 -11.63
CA ASN A 781 -11.05 -3.97 -12.36
C ASN A 781 -9.89 -3.60 -11.42
N HIS A 782 -8.67 -3.79 -11.92
CA HIS A 782 -7.48 -3.30 -11.25
C HIS A 782 -7.55 -1.77 -11.17
N SER A 783 -6.85 -1.22 -10.19
CA SER A 783 -6.89 0.19 -9.83
C SER A 783 -5.54 0.65 -9.31
N LYS A 784 -5.54 1.66 -8.42
CA LYS A 784 -4.35 2.12 -7.73
C LYS A 784 -3.94 1.16 -6.61
N THR A 785 -2.63 1.10 -6.38
CA THR A 785 -2.11 0.65 -5.09
C THR A 785 -2.44 1.73 -4.06
N GLY A 786 -2.66 1.35 -2.80
CA GLY A 786 -2.91 2.27 -1.70
C GLY A 786 -1.69 3.14 -1.32
N PRO A 787 -1.86 4.09 -0.38
CA PRO A 787 -0.81 5.06 -0.03
C PRO A 787 0.35 4.46 0.78
N ASN A 788 1.44 5.21 0.86
CA ASN A 788 2.54 5.02 1.82
C ASN A 788 3.26 3.66 1.70
N ASN A 789 3.27 3.05 0.52
CA ASN A 789 4.16 1.92 0.25
C ASN A 789 5.62 2.41 0.20
N TYR A 790 6.54 1.61 0.72
CA TYR A 790 7.92 1.99 0.99
C TYR A 790 8.91 1.08 0.28
N ILE A 791 9.62 1.62 -0.70
CA ILE A 791 10.50 0.87 -1.60
C ILE A 791 11.93 1.37 -1.44
N HIS A 792 12.80 0.60 -0.81
CA HIS A 792 14.15 1.09 -0.50
C HIS A 792 15.26 0.05 -0.52
N ASP A 793 16.52 0.47 -0.66
CA ASP A 793 17.70 -0.40 -0.58
C ASP A 793 17.69 -1.61 -1.54
N ASN A 794 16.90 -1.60 -2.62
CA ASN A 794 16.90 -2.66 -3.62
C ASN A 794 18.02 -2.43 -4.65
N VAL A 795 18.57 -3.52 -5.20
CA VAL A 795 19.50 -3.51 -6.33
C VAL A 795 18.79 -4.06 -7.55
N ILE A 796 18.63 -3.24 -8.59
CA ILE A 796 17.91 -3.60 -9.82
C ILE A 796 18.86 -3.46 -11.01
N GLN A 797 19.00 -4.53 -11.78
CA GLN A 797 19.92 -4.61 -12.91
C GLN A 797 19.24 -5.12 -14.17
N ASN A 798 19.56 -4.46 -15.29
CA ASN A 798 19.12 -4.86 -16.63
C ASN A 798 17.61 -5.12 -16.74
N SER A 799 16.81 -4.14 -16.32
CA SER A 799 15.35 -4.20 -16.37
C SER A 799 14.77 -3.19 -17.37
N ARG A 800 13.56 -3.48 -17.88
CA ARG A 800 12.81 -2.56 -18.75
C ARG A 800 12.39 -1.33 -17.97
N GLU A 801 11.66 -1.51 -16.89
CA GLU A 801 11.49 -0.50 -15.86
C GLU A 801 12.20 -0.97 -14.57
N GLY A 802 12.87 -0.08 -13.85
CA GLY A 802 13.40 -0.41 -12.52
C GLY A 802 12.26 -0.44 -11.50
N ILE A 803 11.68 0.73 -11.24
CA ILE A 803 10.50 0.91 -10.37
C ILE A 803 9.45 1.70 -11.16
N VAL A 804 8.21 1.23 -11.19
CA VAL A 804 7.09 1.92 -11.85
C VAL A 804 5.94 2.19 -10.88
N VAL A 805 5.42 3.41 -10.89
CA VAL A 805 4.26 3.84 -10.10
C VAL A 805 3.17 4.36 -11.03
N SER A 806 1.99 3.76 -10.99
CA SER A 806 0.92 4.00 -11.96
C SER A 806 -0.47 4.05 -11.33
N MET A 807 -1.49 4.28 -12.16
CA MET A 807 -2.92 4.10 -11.88
C MET A 807 -3.52 5.00 -10.80
N GLY A 808 -2.83 6.08 -10.41
CA GLY A 808 -3.22 6.96 -9.31
C GLY A 808 -2.70 6.51 -7.95
N THR A 809 -1.65 5.68 -7.92
CA THR A 809 -1.01 5.17 -6.70
C THR A 809 -0.37 6.32 -5.92
N PRO A 810 -0.89 6.68 -4.73
CA PRO A 810 -0.47 7.87 -4.03
C PRO A 810 0.70 7.60 -3.06
N ASP A 811 1.41 8.67 -2.69
CA ASP A 811 2.28 8.76 -1.52
C ASP A 811 3.31 7.62 -1.38
N THR A 812 3.83 7.12 -2.50
CA THR A 812 4.88 6.09 -2.48
C THR A 812 6.22 6.72 -2.12
N LEU A 813 6.97 6.11 -1.21
CA LEU A 813 8.33 6.52 -0.88
C LEU A 813 9.34 5.56 -1.53
N ILE A 814 10.21 6.10 -2.38
CA ILE A 814 11.25 5.38 -3.12
C ILE A 814 12.61 5.96 -2.74
N GLU A 815 13.42 5.25 -1.96
CA GLU A 815 14.73 5.77 -1.55
C GLU A 815 15.86 4.76 -1.45
N HIS A 816 17.10 5.22 -1.60
CA HIS A 816 18.30 4.38 -1.44
C HIS A 816 18.38 3.14 -2.34
N ASN A 817 17.56 3.06 -3.41
CA ASN A 817 17.67 1.98 -4.38
C ASN A 817 18.87 2.21 -5.30
N THR A 818 19.51 1.12 -5.73
CA THR A 818 20.55 1.11 -6.76
C THR A 818 19.99 0.51 -8.05
N ILE A 819 19.94 1.29 -9.13
CA ILE A 819 19.46 0.84 -10.44
C ILE A 819 20.59 0.99 -11.46
N GLU A 820 21.10 -0.13 -11.99
CA GLU A 820 22.34 -0.09 -12.76
C GLU A 820 22.46 -1.08 -13.92
N ASN A 821 23.36 -0.76 -14.84
CA ASN A 821 23.84 -1.66 -15.89
C ASN A 821 22.74 -2.18 -16.85
N THR A 822 21.66 -1.43 -17.07
CA THR A 822 20.71 -1.71 -18.14
C THR A 822 21.31 -1.35 -19.49
N THR A 823 21.76 -2.38 -20.21
CA THR A 823 22.54 -2.24 -21.45
C THR A 823 21.85 -2.83 -22.67
N THR A 824 20.91 -3.78 -22.49
CA THR A 824 20.29 -4.53 -23.59
C THR A 824 18.82 -4.18 -23.83
N VAL A 825 18.20 -3.37 -22.97
CA VAL A 825 16.76 -3.07 -23.00
C VAL A 825 16.51 -1.63 -23.44
N ASN A 826 16.24 -1.45 -24.74
CA ASN A 826 15.98 -0.14 -25.31
C ASN A 826 14.71 0.50 -24.75
N ASN A 827 14.70 1.84 -24.65
CA ASN A 827 13.65 2.63 -24.03
C ASN A 827 13.35 2.20 -22.59
N GLY A 828 14.38 1.73 -21.88
CA GLY A 828 14.26 1.40 -20.48
C GLY A 828 14.21 2.65 -19.59
N VAL A 829 13.67 2.50 -18.39
CA VAL A 829 13.56 3.59 -17.42
C VAL A 829 14.00 3.10 -16.05
N GLY A 830 14.77 3.89 -15.32
CA GLY A 830 15.14 3.57 -13.95
C GLY A 830 13.94 3.65 -13.02
N ILE A 831 13.41 4.85 -12.82
CA ILE A 831 12.18 5.09 -12.06
C ILE A 831 11.17 5.78 -12.96
N ASN A 832 10.07 5.09 -13.27
CA ASN A 832 8.99 5.62 -14.11
C ASN A 832 7.77 5.98 -13.26
N ILE A 833 7.42 7.27 -13.22
CA ILE A 833 6.21 7.74 -12.56
C ILE A 833 5.21 8.14 -13.63
N LEU A 834 4.16 7.33 -13.74
CA LEU A 834 2.96 7.63 -14.51
C LEU A 834 2.05 8.49 -13.61
N ASN A 835 0.86 8.00 -13.23
CA ASN A 835 -0.02 8.70 -12.30
C ASN A 835 0.31 8.28 -10.85
N GLY A 836 1.39 8.84 -10.29
CA GLY A 836 1.84 8.56 -8.93
C GLY A 836 1.82 9.79 -8.00
N PRO A 837 0.66 10.33 -7.60
CA PRO A 837 0.59 11.59 -6.87
C PRO A 837 1.24 11.52 -5.48
N GLY A 838 2.03 12.53 -5.12
CA GLY A 838 2.71 12.58 -3.81
C GLY A 838 3.93 11.66 -3.69
N THR A 839 4.32 10.97 -4.76
CA THR A 839 5.50 10.10 -4.77
C THR A 839 6.77 10.87 -4.41
N ARG A 840 7.62 10.27 -3.58
CA ARG A 840 8.90 10.84 -3.14
C ARG A 840 10.03 9.92 -3.58
N ILE A 841 10.91 10.44 -4.44
CA ILE A 841 12.08 9.76 -4.99
C ILE A 841 13.33 10.38 -4.37
N ILE A 842 13.93 9.73 -3.39
CA ILE A 842 14.94 10.33 -2.51
C ILE A 842 16.24 9.49 -2.51
N ASN A 843 17.39 10.13 -2.70
CA ASN A 843 18.71 9.49 -2.50
C ASN A 843 18.93 8.14 -3.22
N ASN A 844 18.31 7.93 -4.38
CA ASN A 844 18.56 6.73 -5.19
C ASN A 844 19.85 6.89 -6.01
N LEU A 845 20.54 5.78 -6.26
CA LEU A 845 21.71 5.69 -7.13
C LEU A 845 21.32 5.03 -8.45
N ILE A 846 21.35 5.77 -9.55
CA ILE A 846 21.01 5.25 -10.88
C ILE A 846 22.22 5.43 -11.79
N ARG A 847 22.84 4.34 -12.26
CA ARG A 847 24.13 4.48 -12.96
C ARG A 847 24.39 3.46 -14.07
N ASN A 848 25.21 3.86 -15.04
CA ASN A 848 25.72 2.98 -16.11
C ASN A 848 24.63 2.27 -16.91
N ASN A 849 23.42 2.84 -16.99
CA ASN A 849 22.35 2.32 -17.82
C ASN A 849 22.49 2.91 -19.23
N THR A 850 23.15 2.19 -20.13
CA THR A 850 23.57 2.68 -21.45
C THR A 850 22.73 2.17 -22.60
N ALA A 851 21.59 1.50 -22.34
CA ALA A 851 20.68 1.09 -23.40
C ALA A 851 20.12 2.29 -24.18
N ASP A 852 19.75 2.08 -25.45
CA ASP A 852 19.30 3.16 -26.32
C ASP A 852 18.06 3.84 -25.72
N ASN A 853 18.07 5.17 -25.66
CA ASN A 853 17.00 6.00 -25.11
C ASN A 853 16.61 5.66 -23.65
N TYR A 854 17.56 5.17 -22.85
CA TYR A 854 17.32 4.96 -21.41
C TYR A 854 17.21 6.30 -20.66
N TRP A 855 16.23 6.41 -19.75
CA TRP A 855 16.10 7.54 -18.83
C TRP A 855 16.21 7.10 -17.38
N GLY A 856 17.02 7.79 -16.57
CA GLY A 856 17.16 7.47 -15.15
C GLY A 856 15.86 7.67 -14.37
N ILE A 857 15.20 8.83 -14.51
CA ILE A 857 13.88 9.09 -13.93
C ILE A 857 12.99 9.71 -15.01
N LEU A 858 11.80 9.15 -15.20
CA LEU A 858 10.81 9.62 -16.16
C LEU A 858 9.48 9.90 -15.45
N LEU A 859 8.91 11.07 -15.70
CA LEU A 859 7.53 11.40 -15.33
C LEU A 859 6.70 11.57 -16.61
N GLU A 860 5.66 10.78 -16.79
CA GLU A 860 4.83 10.80 -18.00
C GLU A 860 3.33 10.61 -17.71
N HIS A 861 2.47 10.86 -18.70
CA HIS A 861 1.02 10.72 -18.54
C HIS A 861 0.63 9.24 -18.45
N ASP A 862 -0.15 8.89 -17.43
CA ASP A 862 -0.79 7.58 -17.38
C ASP A 862 -2.07 7.60 -18.19
N ASN A 863 -2.18 6.69 -19.16
CA ASN A 863 -3.43 6.52 -19.91
C ASN A 863 -4.49 5.78 -19.08
N GLY A 864 -4.13 5.15 -17.97
CA GLY A 864 -5.01 4.30 -17.18
C GLY A 864 -5.44 3.04 -17.94
N ASP A 865 -6.34 2.26 -17.33
CA ASP A 865 -6.90 1.08 -17.94
C ASP A 865 -7.94 1.45 -18.99
N GLN A 866 -7.51 1.43 -20.24
CA GLN A 866 -8.35 1.73 -21.42
C GLN A 866 -9.55 0.78 -21.57
N ASN A 867 -9.48 -0.44 -21.03
CA ASN A 867 -10.58 -1.40 -21.05
C ASN A 867 -11.59 -1.15 -19.91
N ALA A 868 -11.22 -0.33 -18.94
CA ALA A 868 -12.05 0.04 -17.79
C ALA A 868 -12.30 1.56 -17.74
N ASN A 869 -12.57 2.18 -18.88
CA ASN A 869 -12.84 3.63 -19.00
C ASN A 869 -11.73 4.54 -18.49
N SER A 870 -10.49 4.16 -18.79
CA SER A 870 -9.29 4.90 -18.40
C SER A 870 -9.19 5.09 -16.88
N VAL A 871 -9.66 4.11 -16.09
CA VAL A 871 -9.47 4.11 -14.64
C VAL A 871 -7.98 4.23 -14.34
N GLY A 872 -7.62 5.14 -13.43
CA GLY A 872 -6.23 5.41 -13.08
C GLY A 872 -5.51 6.40 -14.02
N GLN A 873 -6.16 6.90 -15.08
CA GLN A 873 -5.59 7.91 -15.96
C GLN A 873 -5.25 9.20 -15.19
N GLY A 874 -4.11 9.81 -15.52
CA GLY A 874 -3.73 11.10 -14.97
C GLY A 874 -2.26 11.44 -15.12
N ASP A 875 -1.93 12.67 -14.80
CA ASP A 875 -0.54 13.14 -14.73
C ASP A 875 0.01 12.98 -13.29
N PRO A 876 1.33 12.78 -13.13
CA PRO A 876 1.96 12.83 -11.82
C PRO A 876 1.78 14.20 -11.16
N GLN A 877 1.46 14.23 -9.86
CA GLN A 877 1.25 15.48 -9.13
C GLN A 877 1.99 15.47 -7.80
N ASN A 878 2.53 16.61 -7.38
CA ASN A 878 3.22 16.76 -6.08
C ASN A 878 4.39 15.79 -5.88
N VAL A 879 5.03 15.35 -6.97
CA VAL A 879 6.17 14.42 -6.90
C VAL A 879 7.43 15.17 -6.45
N GLN A 880 8.19 14.57 -5.55
CA GLN A 880 9.46 15.10 -5.07
C GLN A 880 10.61 14.22 -5.56
N ILE A 881 11.57 14.81 -6.25
CA ILE A 881 12.77 14.15 -6.78
C ILE A 881 13.97 14.82 -6.12
N THR A 882 14.51 14.21 -5.05
CA THR A 882 15.49 14.88 -4.18
C THR A 882 16.74 14.05 -3.89
N GLY A 883 17.92 14.64 -4.03
CA GLY A 883 19.17 14.01 -3.56
C GLY A 883 19.64 12.78 -4.35
N ASN A 884 19.01 12.48 -5.49
CA ASN A 884 19.36 11.30 -6.29
C ASN A 884 20.68 11.53 -7.04
N THR A 885 21.45 10.45 -7.23
CA THR A 885 22.71 10.43 -7.98
C THR A 885 22.51 9.66 -9.28
N LEU A 886 22.53 10.37 -10.41
CA LEU A 886 22.35 9.78 -11.75
C LEU A 886 23.64 9.96 -12.57
N THR A 887 24.38 8.89 -12.83
CA THR A 887 25.70 8.97 -13.47
C THR A 887 25.93 7.93 -14.56
N GLY A 888 26.47 8.32 -15.70
CA GLY A 888 26.83 7.39 -16.78
C GLY A 888 25.64 6.70 -17.45
N ASN A 889 24.41 7.16 -17.21
CA ASN A 889 23.23 6.69 -17.94
C ASN A 889 23.16 7.34 -19.32
N THR A 890 22.39 6.76 -20.24
CA THR A 890 22.09 7.38 -21.54
C THR A 890 21.49 8.78 -21.34
N ASN A 891 20.47 8.90 -20.48
CA ASN A 891 19.89 10.18 -20.06
C ASN A 891 19.57 10.19 -18.56
N GLY A 892 19.41 11.38 -17.99
CA GLY A 892 19.12 11.63 -16.57
C GLY A 892 17.63 11.68 -16.26
N ILE A 893 17.10 12.88 -16.00
CA ILE A 893 15.70 13.10 -15.58
C ILE A 893 14.90 13.72 -16.74
N GLN A 894 13.74 13.15 -17.08
CA GLN A 894 12.78 13.73 -18.01
C GLN A 894 11.41 13.92 -17.35
N LEU A 895 10.87 15.13 -17.44
CA LEU A 895 9.51 15.45 -17.04
C LEU A 895 8.67 15.69 -18.30
N GLN A 896 7.97 14.66 -18.78
CA GLN A 896 7.04 14.79 -19.92
C GLN A 896 5.67 15.31 -19.49
N ALA A 897 5.22 14.94 -18.29
CA ALA A 897 3.98 15.40 -17.68
C ALA A 897 4.16 15.68 -16.19
N GLY A 898 3.26 16.47 -15.63
CA GLY A 898 3.11 16.58 -14.18
C GLY A 898 2.95 18.00 -13.63
N LEU A 899 2.36 18.07 -12.43
CA LEU A 899 2.05 19.33 -11.74
C LEU A 899 2.67 19.38 -10.34
N ASN A 900 3.18 20.56 -9.96
CA ASN A 900 3.79 20.83 -8.67
C ASN A 900 4.94 19.85 -8.33
N ILE A 901 5.81 19.61 -9.32
CA ILE A 901 6.97 18.73 -9.16
C ILE A 901 8.08 19.51 -8.44
N THR A 902 8.78 18.87 -7.51
CA THR A 902 9.98 19.45 -6.90
C THR A 902 11.19 18.63 -7.32
N VAL A 903 12.14 19.25 -8.00
CA VAL A 903 13.42 18.63 -8.37
C VAL A 903 14.50 19.36 -7.59
N SER A 904 15.11 18.71 -6.60
CA SER A 904 16.07 19.40 -5.73
C SER A 904 17.31 18.55 -5.41
N LYS A 905 18.49 19.17 -5.38
CA LYS A 905 19.74 18.56 -4.91
C LYS A 905 20.15 17.25 -5.59
N ASN A 906 19.67 16.99 -6.81
CA ASN A 906 20.07 15.79 -7.56
C ASN A 906 21.41 16.04 -8.25
N PHE A 907 22.33 15.06 -8.17
CA PHE A 907 23.60 15.09 -8.89
C PHE A 907 23.46 14.34 -10.21
N LEU A 908 23.68 15.04 -11.34
CA LEU A 908 23.47 14.52 -12.69
C LEU A 908 24.77 14.58 -13.50
N ASN A 909 25.29 13.43 -13.92
CA ASN A 909 26.46 13.32 -14.80
C ASN A 909 26.26 12.18 -15.80
N ASN A 910 25.32 12.36 -16.73
CA ASN A 910 24.89 11.36 -17.71
C ASN A 910 25.60 11.57 -19.06
N ILE A 911 25.56 10.55 -19.93
CA ILE A 911 26.23 10.56 -21.24
C ILE A 911 25.53 11.55 -22.18
N GLY A 912 24.20 11.47 -22.24
CA GLY A 912 23.34 12.34 -23.05
C GLY A 912 22.72 13.45 -22.22
N THR A 913 21.40 13.58 -22.28
CA THR A 913 20.68 14.67 -21.62
C THR A 913 20.63 14.47 -20.12
N ASN A 914 21.09 15.44 -19.33
CA ASN A 914 20.97 15.38 -17.86
C ASN A 914 19.54 15.66 -17.37
N TYR A 915 18.91 16.71 -17.89
CA TYR A 915 17.58 17.11 -17.47
C TYR A 915 16.79 17.68 -18.64
N GLU A 916 15.54 17.24 -18.80
CA GLU A 916 14.59 17.74 -19.77
C GLU A 916 13.21 17.92 -19.14
N LYS A 917 12.52 19.00 -19.49
CA LYS A 917 11.17 19.32 -19.03
C LYS A 917 10.29 19.78 -20.19
N ALA A 918 9.16 19.11 -20.39
CA ALA A 918 8.19 19.45 -21.41
C ALA A 918 7.41 20.73 -21.08
N ALA A 919 6.86 21.36 -22.13
CA ALA A 919 5.99 22.53 -21.98
C ALA A 919 4.67 22.14 -21.27
N GLY A 920 4.28 22.90 -20.25
CA GLY A 920 3.08 22.64 -19.45
C GLY A 920 3.34 21.95 -18.11
N VAL A 921 4.52 21.35 -17.92
CA VAL A 921 4.96 20.82 -16.62
C VAL A 921 5.26 21.96 -15.66
N THR A 922 4.74 21.87 -14.43
CA THR A 922 5.07 22.83 -13.36
C THR A 922 6.05 22.19 -12.39
N ALA A 923 7.28 22.70 -12.35
CA ALA A 923 8.35 22.18 -11.50
C ALA A 923 9.11 23.32 -10.79
N THR A 924 9.40 23.13 -9.51
CA THR A 924 10.37 23.93 -8.74
C THR A 924 11.72 23.21 -8.79
N GLU A 925 12.72 23.87 -9.35
CA GLU A 925 14.05 23.31 -9.57
C GLU A 925 15.08 23.97 -8.64
N ILE A 926 15.74 23.17 -7.82
CA ILE A 926 16.76 23.62 -6.85
C ILE A 926 18.01 22.76 -7.07
N TRP A 927 18.82 23.12 -8.05
CA TRP A 927 20.03 22.36 -8.41
C TRP A 927 21.16 22.59 -7.40
N PRO A 928 22.03 21.59 -7.17
CA PRO A 928 23.27 21.78 -6.42
C PRO A 928 24.08 22.95 -6.98
N SER A 929 24.63 23.79 -6.11
CA SER A 929 25.53 24.87 -6.53
C SER A 929 26.76 24.32 -7.25
N THR A 930 27.15 24.98 -8.34
CA THR A 930 28.37 24.71 -9.09
C THR A 930 29.53 25.65 -8.71
N ASP A 931 29.30 26.55 -7.75
CA ASP A 931 30.28 27.54 -7.33
C ASP A 931 31.35 26.90 -6.43
N ASN A 932 32.44 26.51 -7.09
CA ASN A 932 33.65 25.97 -6.49
C ASN A 932 34.73 27.06 -6.33
N SER A 933 34.37 28.33 -6.23
CA SER A 933 35.34 29.42 -6.08
C SER A 933 35.63 29.77 -4.62
N LEU A 934 36.78 30.42 -4.40
CA LEU A 934 37.07 31.12 -3.15
C LEU A 934 36.58 32.57 -3.25
N SER A 935 36.00 33.10 -2.17
CA SER A 935 35.76 34.53 -1.98
C SER A 935 36.95 35.24 -1.32
N ALA A 936 37.84 34.49 -0.65
CA ALA A 936 39.09 35.01 -0.11
C ALA A 936 40.16 33.91 0.03
N LEU A 937 41.43 34.29 -0.14
CA LEU A 937 42.59 33.47 0.20
C LEU A 937 43.57 34.35 0.96
N ASN A 938 43.82 34.05 2.24
CA ASN A 938 44.81 34.77 3.05
C ASN A 938 45.87 33.80 3.61
N ILE A 939 47.05 34.34 3.90
CA ILE A 939 48.16 33.62 4.53
C ILE A 939 48.63 34.38 5.77
N ASN A 940 49.04 33.68 6.82
CA ASN A 940 49.47 34.32 8.08
C ASN A 940 50.84 35.00 8.00
N ALA A 941 51.69 34.63 7.02
CA ALA A 941 53.00 35.22 6.79
C ALA A 941 53.31 35.29 5.29
N GLY A 942 53.92 36.39 4.86
CA GLY A 942 54.16 36.70 3.45
C GLY A 942 53.07 37.58 2.85
N THR A 943 53.10 37.75 1.53
CA THR A 943 52.07 38.47 0.76
C THR A 943 51.81 37.71 -0.52
N LEU A 944 50.52 37.51 -0.85
CA LEU A 944 50.14 36.87 -2.11
C LEU A 944 50.49 37.77 -3.30
N SER A 945 51.08 37.19 -4.33
CA SER A 945 51.37 37.83 -5.60
C SER A 945 50.87 36.94 -6.74
N PRO A 946 49.88 37.39 -7.54
CA PRO A 946 49.14 38.65 -7.40
C PRO A 946 48.28 38.71 -6.12
N THR A 947 47.73 39.88 -5.78
CA THR A 947 46.67 39.96 -4.75
C THR A 947 45.49 39.07 -5.14
N PHE A 948 44.77 38.53 -4.15
CA PHE A 948 43.71 37.56 -4.42
C PHE A 948 42.66 38.09 -5.41
N ASP A 949 42.36 37.26 -6.40
CA ASP A 949 41.31 37.44 -7.40
C ASP A 949 40.68 36.07 -7.67
N GLU A 950 39.36 35.99 -7.66
CA GLU A 950 38.61 34.73 -7.78
C GLU A 950 38.96 33.93 -9.04
N ALA A 951 39.30 34.62 -10.14
CA ALA A 951 39.63 34.02 -11.43
C ALA A 951 41.08 33.51 -11.52
N VAL A 952 41.97 33.95 -10.63
CA VAL A 952 43.38 33.56 -10.61
C VAL A 952 43.54 32.29 -9.76
N THR A 953 44.08 31.23 -10.37
CA THR A 953 44.30 29.93 -9.71
C THR A 953 45.76 29.68 -9.32
N GLU A 954 46.68 30.59 -9.64
CA GLU A 954 48.10 30.46 -9.33
C GLU A 954 48.59 31.70 -8.57
N TYR A 955 49.17 31.45 -7.40
CA TYR A 955 49.71 32.47 -6.52
C TYR A 955 51.13 32.14 -6.12
N THR A 956 51.91 33.19 -5.90
CA THR A 956 53.25 33.10 -5.32
C THR A 956 53.31 33.90 -4.04
N SER A 957 54.18 33.50 -3.12
CA SER A 957 54.56 34.31 -1.98
C SER A 957 56.01 34.03 -1.60
N SER A 958 56.68 34.97 -0.95
CA SER A 958 58.00 34.75 -0.38
C SER A 958 57.98 35.07 1.11
N VAL A 959 58.67 34.23 1.88
CA VAL A 959 58.83 34.42 3.33
C VAL A 959 60.32 34.38 3.71
N PRO A 960 60.72 35.16 4.72
CA PRO A 960 62.08 35.08 5.28
C PRO A 960 62.44 33.67 5.77
N ASN A 961 63.75 33.38 5.87
CA ASN A 961 64.24 32.05 6.22
C ASN A 961 63.76 31.58 7.62
N GLU A 962 63.53 32.48 8.56
CA GLU A 962 63.05 32.20 9.92
C GLU A 962 61.60 31.69 9.98
N ILE A 963 60.79 31.92 8.95
CA ILE A 963 59.42 31.42 8.87
C ILE A 963 59.44 29.97 8.39
N ALA A 964 59.40 29.04 9.34
CA ALA A 964 59.46 27.60 9.08
C ALA A 964 58.10 26.97 8.79
N HIS A 965 56.99 27.64 9.10
CA HIS A 965 55.63 27.17 8.87
C HIS A 965 54.70 28.33 8.51
N ILE A 966 53.63 28.03 7.77
CA ILE A 966 52.53 28.97 7.49
C ILE A 966 51.18 28.27 7.63
N SER A 967 50.11 29.05 7.76
CA SER A 967 48.73 28.58 7.72
C SER A 967 47.94 29.35 6.65
N ILE A 968 47.04 28.66 5.94
CA ILE A 968 46.20 29.23 4.89
C ILE A 968 44.81 29.48 5.44
N HIS A 969 44.21 30.63 5.15
CA HIS A 969 42.83 31.00 5.54
C HIS A 969 41.98 31.18 4.29
N PRO A 970 41.47 30.09 3.69
CA PRO A 970 40.60 30.16 2.53
C PRO A 970 39.14 30.39 2.95
N THR A 971 38.39 31.17 2.19
CA THR A 971 36.94 31.35 2.34
C THR A 971 36.27 30.98 1.03
N ALA A 972 35.35 30.01 1.04
CA ALA A 972 34.55 29.66 -0.13
C ALA A 972 33.57 30.78 -0.48
N ALA A 973 33.25 30.94 -1.76
CA ALA A 973 32.18 31.85 -2.19
C ALA A 973 30.80 31.28 -1.85
N ASP A 974 30.60 29.98 -2.08
CA ASP A 974 29.39 29.27 -1.67
C ASP A 974 29.52 28.68 -0.25
N SER A 975 28.51 28.90 0.57
CA SER A 975 28.43 28.37 1.94
C SER A 975 28.37 26.84 2.04
N GLN A 976 27.94 26.15 0.98
CA GLN A 976 27.84 24.69 0.88
C GLN A 976 29.10 24.05 0.30
N ALA A 977 30.02 24.83 -0.27
CA ALA A 977 31.27 24.31 -0.82
C ALA A 977 32.25 23.87 0.30
N LYS A 978 33.01 22.82 0.02
CA LYS A 978 34.02 22.25 0.91
C LYS A 978 35.41 22.66 0.46
N ILE A 979 36.31 22.96 1.40
CA ILE A 979 37.69 23.35 1.09
C ILE A 979 38.64 22.31 1.67
N SER A 980 39.68 21.95 0.93
CA SER A 980 40.83 21.23 1.45
C SER A 980 42.15 21.93 1.12
N VAL A 981 43.11 21.91 2.03
CA VAL A 981 44.47 22.44 1.86
C VAL A 981 45.43 21.27 2.00
N ASN A 982 46.18 20.96 0.95
CA ASN A 982 47.01 19.74 0.84
C ASN A 982 46.23 18.46 1.18
N GLY A 983 44.95 18.40 0.79
CA GLY A 983 44.05 17.27 1.03
C GLY A 983 43.41 17.23 2.43
N ALA A 984 43.80 18.09 3.37
CA ALA A 984 43.17 18.19 4.68
C ALA A 984 41.98 19.18 4.64
N PHE A 985 40.83 18.78 5.18
CA PHE A 985 39.62 19.63 5.20
C PHE A 985 39.82 20.89 6.05
N VAL A 986 39.36 22.03 5.54
CA VAL A 986 39.39 23.34 6.21
C VAL A 986 37.99 23.94 6.16
N VAL A 987 37.51 24.43 7.31
CA VAL A 987 36.24 25.15 7.40
C VAL A 987 36.40 26.50 6.71
N SER A 988 35.45 26.89 5.87
CA SER A 988 35.45 28.17 5.17
C SER A 988 35.62 29.35 6.15
N GLY A 989 36.64 30.18 5.92
CA GLY A 989 36.99 31.34 6.75
C GLY A 989 38.00 31.04 7.87
N GLU A 990 38.26 29.77 8.19
CA GLU A 990 39.17 29.36 9.26
C GLU A 990 40.60 29.07 8.74
N ALA A 991 41.55 29.06 9.68
CA ALA A 991 42.94 28.68 9.39
C ALA A 991 43.07 27.18 9.13
N SER A 992 43.91 26.80 8.16
CA SER A 992 44.45 25.44 8.07
C SER A 992 45.37 25.13 9.25
N SER A 993 45.65 23.86 9.48
CA SER A 993 46.82 23.45 10.29
C SER A 993 48.11 24.05 9.73
N ASP A 994 49.12 24.17 10.59
CA ASP A 994 50.45 24.64 10.19
C ASP A 994 51.07 23.73 9.12
N ILE A 995 51.54 24.36 8.04
CA ILE A 995 52.22 23.72 6.90
C ILE A 995 53.71 24.00 7.03
N GLN A 996 54.51 22.95 7.25
CA GLN A 996 55.96 23.03 7.32
C GLN A 996 56.56 23.41 5.95
N LEU A 997 57.42 24.43 5.94
CA LEU A 997 58.14 24.90 4.76
C LEU A 997 59.58 24.38 4.73
N ASN A 998 59.96 23.79 3.61
CA ASN A 998 61.35 23.57 3.23
C ASN A 998 61.95 24.86 2.68
N VAL A 999 63.28 25.00 2.75
CA VAL A 999 63.96 26.14 2.11
C VAL A 999 63.89 25.97 0.60
N GLY A 1000 63.59 27.06 -0.12
CA GLY A 1000 63.20 27.03 -1.53
C GLY A 1000 61.69 27.04 -1.72
N GLU A 1001 61.23 26.55 -2.86
CA GLU A 1001 59.81 26.55 -3.25
C GLU A 1001 59.01 25.46 -2.53
N ASN A 1002 57.83 25.81 -2.04
CA ASN A 1002 56.87 24.91 -1.42
C ASN A 1002 55.52 25.09 -2.11
N ARG A 1003 54.99 24.02 -2.70
CA ARG A 1003 53.71 24.03 -3.40
C ARG A 1003 52.60 23.60 -2.45
N ILE A 1004 51.53 24.39 -2.39
CA ILE A 1004 50.36 24.16 -1.55
C ILE A 1004 49.14 24.18 -2.46
N ASP A 1005 48.40 23.07 -2.47
CA ASP A 1005 47.19 22.93 -3.26
C ASP A 1005 45.98 23.19 -2.37
N ILE A 1006 45.14 24.16 -2.75
CA ILE A 1006 43.87 24.47 -2.10
C ILE A 1006 42.75 24.06 -3.06
N VAL A 1007 42.00 23.03 -2.72
CA VAL A 1007 40.91 22.50 -3.55
C VAL A 1007 39.58 22.91 -2.94
N VAL A 1008 38.75 23.59 -3.72
CA VAL A 1008 37.35 23.87 -3.37
C VAL A 1008 36.46 22.90 -4.15
N THR A 1009 35.50 22.28 -3.48
CA THR A 1009 34.52 21.36 -4.05
C THR A 1009 33.13 21.94 -3.84
N ALA A 1010 32.41 22.24 -4.91
CA ALA A 1010 31.04 22.75 -4.85
C ALA A 1010 30.02 21.66 -4.45
N GLU A 1011 28.76 22.04 -4.27
CA GLU A 1011 27.67 21.12 -3.91
C GLU A 1011 27.42 20.09 -5.03
N ASP A 1012 27.64 20.47 -6.30
CA ASP A 1012 27.62 19.59 -7.46
C ASP A 1012 28.87 18.72 -7.61
N HIS A 1013 29.77 18.69 -6.62
CA HIS A 1013 31.05 17.98 -6.64
C HIS A 1013 32.06 18.43 -7.69
N SER A 1014 31.80 19.48 -8.46
CA SER A 1014 32.82 20.10 -9.30
C SER A 1014 33.93 20.69 -8.42
N THR A 1015 35.16 20.67 -8.90
CA THR A 1015 36.32 21.15 -8.13
C THR A 1015 37.09 22.23 -8.87
N LYS A 1016 37.64 23.17 -8.09
CA LYS A 1016 38.61 24.17 -8.56
C LYS A 1016 39.80 24.19 -7.62
N THR A 1017 41.00 24.14 -8.20
CA THR A 1017 42.25 24.12 -7.44
C THR A 1017 42.95 25.47 -7.56
N TYR A 1018 43.20 26.09 -6.41
CA TYR A 1018 44.07 27.25 -6.25
C TYR A 1018 45.43 26.77 -5.76
N GLN A 1019 46.48 27.09 -6.49
CA GLN A 1019 47.85 26.68 -6.19
C GLN A 1019 48.63 27.86 -5.63
N LEU A 1020 49.22 27.69 -4.45
CA LEU A 1020 50.11 28.67 -3.83
C LEU A 1020 51.53 28.10 -3.78
N THR A 1021 52.47 28.78 -4.43
CA THR A 1021 53.90 28.50 -4.31
C THR A 1021 54.53 29.49 -3.32
N VAL A 1022 54.93 28.99 -2.15
CA VAL A 1022 55.64 29.79 -1.14
C VAL A 1022 57.14 29.50 -1.19
N THR A 1023 57.92 30.52 -1.54
CA THR A 1023 59.38 30.46 -1.54
C THR A 1023 59.91 30.91 -0.18
N ARG A 1024 60.40 29.96 0.62
CA ARG A 1024 61.16 30.26 1.84
C ARG A 1024 62.59 30.60 1.44
N LEU A 1025 62.99 31.85 1.67
CA LEU A 1025 64.29 32.37 1.23
C LEU A 1025 65.47 31.62 1.88
N LEU A 1026 66.62 31.62 1.19
CA LEU A 1026 67.90 31.16 1.75
C LEU A 1026 68.28 32.04 2.95
N SER A 1027 69.03 31.47 3.90
CA SER A 1027 69.48 32.23 5.07
C SER A 1027 70.50 33.30 4.68
N ASN A 1028 70.30 34.52 5.20
CA ASN A 1028 71.23 35.64 5.07
C ASN A 1028 72.16 35.81 6.29
N ASN A 1029 72.17 34.83 7.20
CA ASN A 1029 72.89 34.94 8.46
C ASN A 1029 74.39 34.66 8.28
N ALA A 1030 75.15 35.69 7.89
CA ALA A 1030 76.61 35.64 7.78
C ALA A 1030 77.34 35.88 9.12
N ASN A 1031 76.72 35.61 10.28
CA ASN A 1031 77.37 35.85 11.57
C ASN A 1031 78.29 34.69 11.99
N LEU A 1032 79.29 34.99 12.81
CA LEU A 1032 79.98 33.99 13.64
C LEU A 1032 79.20 33.84 14.95
N SER A 1033 79.15 32.62 15.48
CA SER A 1033 78.70 32.31 16.84
C SER A 1033 79.89 32.22 17.82
N SER A 1034 81.10 32.00 17.32
CA SER A 1034 82.34 31.99 18.11
C SER A 1034 83.55 32.33 17.25
N LEU A 1035 84.55 32.97 17.85
CA LEU A 1035 85.89 33.14 17.29
C LEU A 1035 86.92 32.94 18.39
N THR A 1036 87.82 31.96 18.21
CA THR A 1036 88.93 31.72 19.15
C THR A 1036 90.26 31.64 18.43
N ILE A 1037 91.34 31.94 19.15
CA ILE A 1037 92.71 31.94 18.66
C ILE A 1037 93.57 31.04 19.53
N SER A 1038 94.53 30.33 18.94
CA SER A 1038 95.36 29.35 19.66
C SER A 1038 96.34 29.96 20.68
N ALA A 1039 96.60 31.26 20.58
CA ALA A 1039 97.43 32.02 21.51
C ALA A 1039 97.05 33.50 21.50
N GLY A 1040 97.07 34.13 22.67
CA GLY A 1040 96.57 35.49 22.89
C GLY A 1040 95.10 35.53 23.32
N THR A 1041 94.60 36.73 23.54
CA THR A 1041 93.19 36.97 23.89
C THR A 1041 92.64 38.01 22.93
N LEU A 1042 91.44 37.76 22.39
CA LEU A 1042 90.72 38.74 21.58
C LEU A 1042 90.35 39.95 22.46
N SER A 1043 90.61 41.14 21.94
CA SER A 1043 90.21 42.42 22.53
C SER A 1043 89.49 43.26 21.47
N PRO A 1044 88.20 43.58 21.68
CA PRO A 1044 87.33 43.11 22.78
C PRO A 1044 87.08 41.58 22.73
N GLY A 1045 86.47 41.01 23.78
CA GLY A 1045 85.98 39.62 23.75
C GLY A 1045 84.98 39.41 22.61
N PHE A 1046 84.81 38.17 22.16
CA PHE A 1046 83.99 37.89 20.97
C PHE A 1046 82.51 38.23 21.19
N GLU A 1047 81.98 39.06 20.30
CA GLU A 1047 80.56 39.39 20.19
C GLU A 1047 80.17 39.38 18.70
N ALA A 1048 79.06 38.73 18.33
CA ALA A 1048 78.73 38.45 16.93
C ALA A 1048 78.57 39.72 16.06
N ASN A 1049 78.22 40.87 16.64
CA ASN A 1049 78.07 42.15 15.95
C ASN A 1049 79.37 42.96 15.83
N VAL A 1050 80.45 42.57 16.52
CA VAL A 1050 81.76 43.24 16.44
C VAL A 1050 82.60 42.60 15.34
N THR A 1051 83.04 43.40 14.36
CA THR A 1051 83.79 42.94 13.17
C THR A 1051 85.28 43.25 13.22
N ALA A 1052 85.77 43.94 14.24
CA ALA A 1052 87.17 44.30 14.39
C ALA A 1052 87.72 43.85 15.73
N TYR A 1053 88.78 43.05 15.70
CA TYR A 1053 89.43 42.49 16.88
C TYR A 1053 90.93 42.75 16.84
N THR A 1054 91.51 42.88 18.02
CA THR A 1054 92.96 42.88 18.21
C THR A 1054 93.35 41.71 19.12
N ALA A 1055 94.55 41.16 18.95
CA ALA A 1055 95.13 40.21 19.89
C ALA A 1055 96.62 40.47 20.05
N LEU A 1056 97.10 40.53 21.29
CA LEU A 1056 98.52 40.62 21.61
C LEU A 1056 99.07 39.22 21.88
N VAL A 1057 100.17 38.87 21.22
CA VAL A 1057 100.88 37.60 21.44
C VAL A 1057 102.34 37.85 21.79
N SER A 1058 102.93 36.95 22.58
CA SER A 1058 104.33 37.02 22.95
C SER A 1058 105.24 36.97 21.72
N ASN A 1059 106.44 37.56 21.78
CA ASN A 1059 107.41 37.50 20.68
C ASN A 1059 107.76 36.04 20.26
N GLY A 1060 107.72 35.09 21.20
CA GLY A 1060 107.95 33.66 20.94
C GLY A 1060 106.86 32.99 20.09
N THR A 1061 105.67 33.56 20.00
CA THR A 1061 104.54 33.04 19.22
C THR A 1061 104.70 33.39 17.75
N SER A 1062 105.38 32.52 16.98
CA SER A 1062 105.63 32.73 15.54
C SER A 1062 104.51 32.27 14.62
N LYS A 1063 103.51 31.59 15.17
CA LYS A 1063 102.35 31.07 14.45
C LYS A 1063 101.14 30.98 15.37
N ILE A 1064 99.95 31.11 14.80
CA ILE A 1064 98.67 30.85 15.47
C ILE A 1064 97.75 30.05 14.56
N SER A 1065 96.73 29.43 15.11
CA SER A 1065 95.54 28.99 14.36
C SER A 1065 94.31 29.72 14.89
N ILE A 1066 93.29 29.83 14.05
CA ILE A 1066 92.02 30.49 14.37
C ILE A 1066 90.91 29.46 14.19
N THR A 1067 90.01 29.39 15.16
CA THR A 1067 88.84 28.51 15.12
C THR A 1067 87.57 29.37 15.06
N PRO A 1068 87.04 29.64 13.86
CA PRO A 1068 85.75 30.31 13.71
C PRO A 1068 84.61 29.29 13.78
N THR A 1069 83.49 29.68 14.40
CA THR A 1069 82.23 28.94 14.35
C THR A 1069 81.17 29.85 13.75
N VAL A 1070 80.54 29.44 12.65
CA VAL A 1070 79.45 30.21 12.03
C VAL A 1070 78.16 30.08 12.86
N ALA A 1071 77.31 31.09 12.80
CA ALA A 1071 76.03 31.13 13.51
C ALA A 1071 74.94 30.32 12.79
N ASP A 1072 74.93 30.33 11.46
CA ASP A 1072 74.12 29.43 10.63
C ASP A 1072 74.98 28.28 10.14
N SER A 1073 74.56 27.04 10.39
CA SER A 1073 75.32 25.84 10.01
C SER A 1073 75.49 25.67 8.50
N ARG A 1074 74.68 26.35 7.68
CA ARG A 1074 74.78 26.36 6.20
C ARG A 1074 75.66 27.48 5.65
N ALA A 1075 76.12 28.41 6.50
CA ALA A 1075 77.09 29.42 6.11
C ALA A 1075 78.50 28.81 5.98
N MET A 1076 79.29 29.36 5.06
CA MET A 1076 80.69 29.02 4.85
C MET A 1076 81.58 30.07 5.53
N VAL A 1077 82.74 29.67 6.04
CA VAL A 1077 83.74 30.62 6.58
C VAL A 1077 85.09 30.39 5.93
N THR A 1078 85.73 31.49 5.51
CA THR A 1078 87.10 31.48 4.99
C THR A 1078 88.01 32.30 5.89
N ILE A 1079 89.30 31.95 5.96
CA ILE A 1079 90.34 32.73 6.59
C ILE A 1079 91.41 33.05 5.56
N ASN A 1080 91.65 34.33 5.30
CA ASN A 1080 92.52 34.83 4.23
C ASN A 1080 92.22 34.17 2.87
N GLY A 1081 90.93 33.94 2.58
CA GLY A 1081 90.46 33.30 1.35
C GLY A 1081 90.50 31.77 1.33
N ALA A 1082 91.04 31.09 2.35
CA ALA A 1082 91.01 29.63 2.46
C ALA A 1082 89.77 29.15 3.22
N LEU A 1083 89.04 28.18 2.67
CA LEU A 1083 87.83 27.61 3.29
C LEU A 1083 88.16 26.83 4.56
N ILE A 1084 87.43 27.10 5.64
CA ILE A 1084 87.59 26.46 6.95
C ILE A 1084 86.33 25.65 7.27
N VAL A 1085 86.52 24.43 7.79
CA VAL A 1085 85.42 23.61 8.32
C VAL A 1085 84.84 24.31 9.55
N ASN A 1086 83.52 24.47 9.61
CA ASN A 1086 82.84 25.16 10.70
C ASN A 1086 83.23 24.58 12.09
N GLY A 1087 83.75 25.42 12.98
CA GLY A 1087 84.17 25.03 14.32
C GLY A 1087 85.53 24.33 14.40
N ALA A 1088 86.23 24.14 13.28
CA ALA A 1088 87.58 23.59 13.25
C ALA A 1088 88.65 24.69 13.25
N ALA A 1089 89.81 24.38 13.82
CA ALA A 1089 90.97 25.26 13.75
C ALA A 1089 91.53 25.33 12.32
N SER A 1090 91.92 26.52 11.88
CA SER A 1090 92.63 26.72 10.63
C SER A 1090 94.00 26.05 10.62
N ASP A 1091 94.58 25.92 9.42
CA ASP A 1091 96.02 25.71 9.29
C ASP A 1091 96.81 26.83 10.00
N VAL A 1092 98.07 26.54 10.30
CA VAL A 1092 98.95 27.47 11.02
C VAL A 1092 99.21 28.73 10.19
N ILE A 1093 98.85 29.88 10.74
CA ILE A 1093 99.11 31.19 10.17
C ILE A 1093 100.43 31.70 10.75
N HIS A 1094 101.45 31.86 9.91
CA HIS A 1094 102.75 32.38 10.32
C HIS A 1094 102.69 33.89 10.55
N LEU A 1095 103.13 34.34 11.73
CA LEU A 1095 103.11 35.74 12.13
C LEU A 1095 104.46 36.42 11.89
N LYS A 1096 104.45 37.55 11.19
CA LYS A 1096 105.58 38.49 11.13
C LYS A 1096 105.66 39.28 12.44
N LYS A 1097 106.85 39.78 12.78
CA LYS A 1097 106.99 40.74 13.91
C LYS A 1097 106.17 42.00 13.58
N GLY A 1098 105.45 42.56 14.56
CA GLY A 1098 104.53 43.68 14.35
C GLY A 1098 103.11 43.24 13.99
N GLU A 1099 102.41 44.06 13.20
CA GLU A 1099 101.00 43.90 12.84
C GLU A 1099 100.79 42.77 11.82
N ASN A 1100 99.84 41.87 12.09
CA ASN A 1100 99.39 40.84 11.16
C ASN A 1100 97.88 40.95 11.01
N ALA A 1101 97.41 41.38 9.84
CA ALA A 1101 95.99 41.41 9.53
C ALA A 1101 95.53 40.04 9.03
N ILE A 1102 94.45 39.53 9.62
CA ILE A 1102 93.82 38.28 9.24
C ILE A 1102 92.35 38.57 8.98
N GLU A 1103 91.88 38.18 7.80
CA GLU A 1103 90.48 38.34 7.40
C GLU A 1103 89.75 37.02 7.57
N ILE A 1104 88.63 37.05 8.29
CA ILE A 1104 87.72 35.92 8.44
C ILE A 1104 86.41 36.33 7.77
N GLN A 1105 86.12 35.78 6.60
CA GLN A 1105 84.89 36.08 5.87
C GLN A 1105 83.89 34.95 6.04
N VAL A 1106 82.70 35.28 6.56
CA VAL A 1106 81.56 34.37 6.57
C VAL A 1106 80.67 34.70 5.38
N THR A 1107 80.24 33.69 4.64
CA THR A 1107 79.28 33.77 3.54
C THR A 1107 78.05 32.97 3.91
N ALA A 1108 76.90 33.62 4.05
CA ALA A 1108 75.63 32.97 4.30
C ALA A 1108 75.15 32.16 3.08
N GLU A 1109 74.07 31.41 3.26
CA GLU A 1109 73.52 30.55 2.21
C GLU A 1109 73.00 31.34 0.99
N ASP A 1110 72.49 32.55 1.20
CA ASP A 1110 72.06 33.46 0.13
C ASP A 1110 73.22 34.20 -0.59
N ASN A 1111 74.46 33.89 -0.23
CA ASN A 1111 75.71 34.55 -0.64
C ASN A 1111 75.97 35.95 -0.04
N SER A 1112 75.15 36.43 0.90
CA SER A 1112 75.52 37.60 1.69
C SER A 1112 76.77 37.31 2.52
N THR A 1113 77.65 38.31 2.69
CA THR A 1113 78.92 38.10 3.40
C THR A 1113 79.11 39.08 4.55
N LYS A 1114 79.85 38.65 5.56
CA LYS A 1114 80.31 39.49 6.67
C LYS A 1114 81.76 39.16 7.00
N THR A 1115 82.59 40.20 7.07
CA THR A 1115 84.03 40.04 7.33
C THR A 1115 84.38 40.48 8.75
N TYR A 1116 85.05 39.60 9.48
CA TYR A 1116 85.67 39.86 10.77
C TYR A 1116 87.18 40.03 10.54
N ARG A 1117 87.72 41.17 10.95
CA ARG A 1117 89.14 41.50 10.84
C ARG A 1117 89.81 41.33 12.19
N LEU A 1118 90.78 40.42 12.26
CA LEU A 1118 91.63 40.23 13.42
C LEU A 1118 93.02 40.81 13.12
N ILE A 1119 93.45 41.74 13.96
CA ILE A 1119 94.81 42.26 13.96
C ILE A 1119 95.60 41.60 15.09
N VAL A 1120 96.58 40.76 14.74
CA VAL A 1120 97.45 40.12 15.71
C VAL A 1120 98.78 40.87 15.78
N MET A 1121 99.07 41.44 16.95
CA MET A 1121 100.30 42.18 17.21
C MET A 1121 101.31 41.26 17.90
N ARG A 1122 102.37 40.90 17.18
CA ARG A 1122 103.48 40.10 17.71
C ARG A 1122 104.60 41.03 18.20
N GLY A 1123 104.87 41.02 19.52
CA GLY A 1123 105.81 41.93 20.17
C GLY A 1123 107.26 41.88 19.62
N SER A 1124 108.00 43.00 19.72
CA SER A 1124 109.41 43.14 19.35
C SER A 1124 110.38 42.89 20.53
N GLU A 1125 111.58 42.37 20.25
CA GLU A 1125 112.63 42.07 21.25
C GLU A 1125 113.31 43.34 21.80
N LYS A 1126 113.12 43.62 23.10
CA LYS A 1126 114.06 44.15 24.13
C LYS A 1126 113.25 44.36 25.42
N ASP A 1127 113.56 43.85 26.61
CA ASP A 1127 114.84 43.46 27.22
C ASP A 1127 114.67 42.29 28.21
N LYS A 1128 115.78 41.59 28.48
CA LYS A 1128 115.96 40.69 29.63
C LYS A 1128 115.99 41.49 30.94
N ASP A 1129 115.48 40.89 32.01
CA ASP A 1129 115.69 41.20 33.44
C ASP A 1129 115.27 42.59 33.99
N LYS A 1130 114.21 42.60 34.81
CA LYS A 1130 114.33 42.77 36.29
C LYS A 1130 112.98 42.61 37.01
N ASP A 1131 113.01 41.77 38.04
CA ASP A 1131 111.96 41.37 38.98
C ASP A 1131 111.23 42.51 39.73
N LYS A 1132 109.89 42.42 39.83
CA LYS A 1132 109.13 42.25 41.09
C LYS A 1132 107.63 42.09 40.87
#